data_AF-A0A9N9QKC1-F1
#
_entry.id   AF-A0A9N9QKC1-F1
#
_cell.length_a   1.000
_cell.length_b   1.000
_cell.length_c   1.000
_cell.angle_alpha   90.00
_cell.angle_beta   90.00
_cell.angle_gamma   90.00
#
_symmetry.space_group_name_H-M   'P 1'
#
loop_
_entity.id
_entity.type
_entity.pdbx_description
1 polymer ?
#
loop_
_entity_poly.entity_id
_entity_poly.type
_entity_poly.pdbx_seq_one_letter_code
_entity_poly.pdbx_strand_id
1 'polypeptide(L)'
;MGEDLPHAENLDTKNGNFICGVVEGFYGRPWTTEQRKDLFQKMKKWGMDSYVYAPKDDYKHRAYWRELYTVEEAEHLTGLIQAAKDQNITFYYALSPGLDITYSSQKELSTLKRKLEQVSQFGCKAFALLFDDIEPEMSEQDKEIFQSFAQAQVSVTNEIFEHLRLPKFLLCPTQYCSTRAVPNVINSEYLNTLGSKLSQEIDIMWTGSKVISRNLTKENIQEITEALRRPPVIWDNLHANDYDQKRVFLGPYSGRSPDLIPKLRGVVTNPNCEYGANFIAIHTLAQWSRCSVDGQRDLSINDSVSADIKLETETEDGLSGEAVPATLSPNMYHPKQALKNAIKEWLPEFTKHKAAWGPIAKPQPAVAVVPVPIIPSINTCMSLTAGTTTLSSSGSAQPMVSSSQLQALAEVCSSVASGTDSLVTPAPAPVMNSLVSETKVVTNELIPNLIAAVPVPIPVDEEKGKTITVLEGVIIKPEKANGTRAATSKGVPMLQDEPKDNNLKDETVMNTDSSISSESSPSPLEPMDCNSTPNISPAHGVKALQGSPEDVAMTETVSSSSGSMQVESNDVNQMIVENNEPPRKDNADLTYEDLALFCDLFYLPFEHGAQGLQLLHEFHWLKSNAHVVISSKQRDDTSNPEVQEWFTRADKLNELTLAVNRLFQHLTSCNNREALYDLYSYIWDIQSVISLLNSYVKWLATGQFPSSMPSYTQGTFTWFSRGWKETFMSGDQEPWVFRGGLTADLQRLMPVDSGNDLFVYKVPDVPTSKLFTIRPYLPKDEEQVYNISNKTCKDGLEHSVALPPELKNIHADRIVGPYLIIHPEFCFVVEDDVGVVGYACAASDYKKFRVKEETAWIPEMCEKYPAHLGEGANKSIQECISHFHKFKDEVFFDGTTHRSSLVCSLLPSVLDQSVSKRLVTCLLASLRANGFFGVHVVMNVTDSYTRAFYGKLGFAAIANETMKGKIVMGRTF
;
A
#
# COMPACT_ATOMS: atom_id res chain seq x y z
N MET A 1 35.92 -24.20 0.13
CA MET A 1 35.59 -25.42 0.88
C MET A 1 34.37 -25.08 1.72
N GLY A 2 33.41 -25.97 1.89
CA GLY A 2 32.25 -25.71 2.76
C GLY A 2 32.65 -25.89 4.22
N GLU A 3 32.24 -24.96 5.08
CA GLU A 3 32.18 -25.19 6.52
C GLU A 3 30.77 -25.65 6.85
N ASP A 4 30.60 -26.92 7.20
CA ASP A 4 29.31 -27.44 7.65
C ASP A 4 28.94 -26.80 9.00
N LEU A 5 27.73 -26.25 9.08
CA LEU A 5 27.21 -25.70 10.33
C LEU A 5 27.07 -26.82 11.37
N PRO A 6 27.48 -26.61 12.64
CA PRO A 6 27.49 -27.67 13.63
C PRO A 6 26.07 -28.15 13.95
N HIS A 7 25.79 -29.42 13.66
CA HIS A 7 24.54 -30.08 14.02
C HIS A 7 24.41 -30.19 15.55
N ALA A 8 23.63 -29.28 16.14
CA ALA A 8 23.03 -29.45 17.46
C ALA A 8 21.60 -29.96 17.29
N GLU A 9 21.27 -31.09 17.91
CA GLU A 9 19.98 -31.76 17.78
C GLU A 9 19.20 -31.67 19.09
N ASN A 10 17.94 -31.21 19.04
CA ASN A 10 17.04 -31.23 20.19
C ASN A 10 16.43 -32.65 20.35
N LEU A 11 16.26 -33.11 21.59
CA LEU A 11 15.70 -34.43 21.90
C LEU A 11 14.23 -34.57 21.46
N ASP A 12 13.43 -33.50 21.46
CA ASP A 12 12.04 -33.56 20.95
C ASP A 12 11.98 -33.69 19.43
N THR A 13 12.87 -33.01 18.69
CA THR A 13 13.02 -33.25 17.24
C THR A 13 13.49 -34.68 16.94
N LYS A 14 14.20 -35.33 17.87
CA LYS A 14 14.62 -36.74 17.78
C LYS A 14 13.46 -37.74 17.89
N ASN A 15 12.32 -37.33 18.45
CA ASN A 15 11.09 -38.13 18.54
C ASN A 15 10.16 -37.97 17.32
N GLY A 16 10.45 -37.08 16.37
CA GLY A 16 9.67 -36.92 15.13
C GLY A 16 8.23 -36.41 15.31
N ASN A 17 7.91 -35.84 16.49
CA ASN A 17 6.55 -35.51 16.94
C ASN A 17 6.31 -34.00 17.14
N PHE A 18 7.20 -33.14 16.63
CA PHE A 18 7.05 -31.69 16.63
C PHE A 18 6.86 -31.17 15.20
N ILE A 19 5.67 -30.66 14.90
CA ILE A 19 5.28 -30.15 13.58
C ILE A 19 5.96 -28.80 13.35
N CYS A 20 6.94 -28.70 12.46
CA CYS A 20 7.62 -27.44 12.15
C CYS A 20 7.48 -27.08 10.68
N GLY A 21 6.82 -25.95 10.40
CA GLY A 21 6.28 -25.77 9.06
C GLY A 21 5.83 -24.39 8.63
N VAL A 22 5.17 -24.39 7.48
CA VAL A 22 4.51 -23.24 6.86
C VAL A 22 3.07 -23.62 6.54
N VAL A 23 2.12 -22.75 6.88
CA VAL A 23 0.75 -22.81 6.40
C VAL A 23 0.56 -21.72 5.36
N GLU A 24 0.11 -22.11 4.17
CA GLU A 24 -0.32 -21.16 3.14
C GLU A 24 -1.80 -20.85 3.43
N GLY A 25 -2.07 -19.95 4.38
CA GLY A 25 -3.40 -19.77 5.00
C GLY A 25 -3.95 -18.34 5.00
N PHE A 26 -3.28 -17.44 4.29
CA PHE A 26 -3.64 -16.03 4.09
C PHE A 26 -4.75 -15.83 3.05
N TYR A 27 -5.32 -14.62 3.03
CA TYR A 27 -6.23 -14.13 1.99
C TYR A 27 -5.46 -13.47 0.84
N GLY A 28 -6.02 -13.50 -0.37
CA GLY A 28 -5.35 -13.03 -1.59
C GLY A 28 -4.71 -14.14 -2.42
N ARG A 29 -3.88 -13.76 -3.41
CA ARG A 29 -3.37 -14.68 -4.45
C ARG A 29 -2.57 -15.86 -3.86
N PRO A 30 -3.01 -17.13 -4.06
CA PRO A 30 -2.24 -18.32 -3.66
C PRO A 30 -0.88 -18.41 -4.36
N TRP A 31 0.07 -19.12 -3.76
CA TRP A 31 1.39 -19.36 -4.36
C TRP A 31 1.29 -20.32 -5.56
N THR A 32 2.23 -20.20 -6.49
CA THR A 32 2.32 -21.14 -7.62
C THR A 32 2.86 -22.51 -7.19
N THR A 33 2.54 -23.54 -7.97
CA THR A 33 3.12 -24.89 -7.84
C THR A 33 4.66 -24.88 -7.80
N GLU A 34 5.33 -24.00 -8.56
CA GLU A 34 6.79 -23.90 -8.54
C GLU A 34 7.34 -23.16 -7.30
N GLN A 35 6.66 -22.13 -6.81
CA GLN A 35 6.98 -21.49 -5.52
C GLN A 35 6.81 -22.47 -4.35
N ARG A 36 5.78 -23.31 -4.37
CA ARG A 36 5.57 -24.39 -3.39
C ARG A 36 6.66 -25.47 -3.48
N LYS A 37 7.11 -25.85 -4.68
CA LYS A 37 8.26 -26.79 -4.86
C LYS A 37 9.60 -26.20 -4.38
N ASP A 38 9.86 -24.92 -4.63
CA ASP A 38 11.04 -24.19 -4.11
C ASP A 38 10.99 -24.10 -2.57
N LEU A 39 9.79 -23.88 -2.02
CA LEU A 39 9.54 -23.88 -0.57
C LEU A 39 9.87 -25.24 0.06
N PHE A 40 9.42 -26.37 -0.51
CA PHE A 40 9.71 -27.70 0.05
C PHE A 40 11.22 -28.01 0.10
N GLN A 41 11.97 -27.55 -0.91
CA GLN A 41 13.44 -27.69 -0.93
C GLN A 41 14.10 -26.84 0.17
N LYS A 42 13.65 -25.59 0.34
CA LYS A 42 14.13 -24.66 1.38
C LYS A 42 13.80 -25.17 2.79
N MET A 43 12.55 -25.61 3.02
CA MET A 43 12.11 -26.23 4.28
C MET A 43 12.99 -27.43 4.66
N LYS A 44 13.21 -28.37 3.74
CA LYS A 44 14.09 -29.53 3.94
C LYS A 44 15.53 -29.11 4.28
N LYS A 45 16.09 -28.15 3.53
CA LYS A 45 17.43 -27.58 3.79
C LYS A 45 17.53 -27.00 5.21
N TRP A 46 16.45 -26.40 5.71
CA TRP A 46 16.40 -25.79 7.04
C TRP A 46 15.88 -26.72 8.15
N GLY A 47 15.58 -28.00 7.85
CA GLY A 47 15.14 -28.98 8.84
C GLY A 47 13.68 -28.83 9.29
N MET A 48 12.82 -28.22 8.47
CA MET A 48 11.37 -28.15 8.65
C MET A 48 10.69 -29.35 7.96
N ASP A 49 9.55 -29.80 8.48
CA ASP A 49 8.96 -31.11 8.14
C ASP A 49 7.50 -31.08 7.66
N SER A 50 6.81 -29.93 7.71
CA SER A 50 5.35 -29.86 7.55
C SER A 50 4.88 -28.67 6.71
N TYR A 51 4.04 -28.91 5.70
CA TYR A 51 3.38 -27.85 4.93
C TYR A 51 1.87 -28.06 4.96
N VAL A 52 1.12 -26.99 5.23
CA VAL A 52 -0.35 -27.00 5.26
C VAL A 52 -0.89 -26.20 4.09
N TYR A 53 -1.59 -26.90 3.18
CA TYR A 53 -2.32 -26.29 2.07
C TYR A 53 -3.66 -25.78 2.58
N ALA A 54 -3.78 -24.47 2.83
CA ALA A 54 -5.00 -23.82 3.30
C ALA A 54 -5.38 -22.48 2.60
N PRO A 55 -5.03 -22.23 1.32
CA PRO A 55 -5.16 -20.91 0.72
C PRO A 55 -6.63 -20.46 0.70
N LYS A 56 -6.93 -19.30 1.30
CA LYS A 56 -8.33 -18.87 1.51
C LYS A 56 -9.09 -18.61 0.21
N ASP A 57 -8.39 -18.11 -0.80
CA ASP A 57 -8.95 -17.73 -2.10
C ASP A 57 -8.96 -18.89 -3.12
N ASP A 58 -8.48 -20.09 -2.74
CA ASP A 58 -8.77 -21.30 -3.52
C ASP A 58 -10.23 -21.67 -3.33
N TYR A 59 -10.99 -21.49 -4.42
CA TYR A 59 -12.41 -21.75 -4.48
C TYR A 59 -12.79 -23.18 -4.07
N LYS A 60 -11.95 -24.19 -4.31
CA LYS A 60 -12.20 -25.60 -3.95
C LYS A 60 -11.66 -26.00 -2.58
N HIS A 61 -10.98 -25.09 -1.89
CA HIS A 61 -10.61 -25.21 -0.48
C HIS A 61 -11.72 -24.69 0.46
N ARG A 62 -12.35 -23.55 0.12
CA ARG A 62 -13.36 -22.88 0.97
C ARG A 62 -14.73 -22.69 0.31
N ALA A 63 -14.86 -21.76 -0.63
CA ALA A 63 -16.17 -21.30 -1.13
C ALA A 63 -17.05 -22.39 -1.80
N TYR A 64 -16.42 -23.34 -2.49
CA TYR A 64 -17.04 -24.46 -3.19
C TYR A 64 -16.44 -25.79 -2.73
N TRP A 65 -16.20 -25.94 -1.42
CA TRP A 65 -15.55 -27.12 -0.81
C TRP A 65 -16.17 -28.48 -1.20
N ARG A 66 -17.46 -28.49 -1.57
CA ARG A 66 -18.22 -29.66 -2.06
C ARG A 66 -17.79 -30.16 -3.44
N GLU A 67 -17.19 -29.31 -4.26
CA GLU A 67 -16.75 -29.68 -5.61
C GLU A 67 -15.50 -30.54 -5.58
N LEU A 68 -15.53 -31.65 -6.32
CA LEU A 68 -14.35 -32.46 -6.58
C LEU A 68 -13.40 -31.72 -7.52
N TYR A 69 -12.10 -32.01 -7.40
CA TYR A 69 -11.11 -31.54 -8.36
C TYR A 69 -11.34 -32.22 -9.72
N THR A 70 -11.17 -31.48 -10.82
CA THR A 70 -11.13 -32.07 -12.19
C THR A 70 -9.85 -32.91 -12.38
N VAL A 71 -9.68 -33.52 -13.55
CA VAL A 71 -8.51 -34.39 -13.85
C VAL A 71 -7.22 -33.57 -13.82
N GLU A 72 -7.27 -32.35 -14.35
CA GLU A 72 -6.13 -31.45 -14.51
C GLU A 72 -5.63 -30.96 -13.13
N GLU A 73 -6.53 -30.53 -12.25
CA GLU A 73 -6.19 -30.15 -10.87
C GLU A 73 -5.83 -31.35 -10.00
N ALA A 74 -6.40 -32.54 -10.28
CA ALA A 74 -6.00 -33.79 -9.63
C ALA A 74 -4.55 -34.17 -9.98
N GLU A 75 -4.15 -34.06 -11.25
CA GLU A 75 -2.76 -34.28 -11.68
C GLU A 75 -1.80 -33.28 -11.04
N HIS A 76 -2.16 -31.98 -11.03
CA HIS A 76 -1.35 -30.93 -10.40
C HIS A 76 -1.20 -31.13 -8.88
N LEU A 77 -2.29 -31.44 -8.17
CA LEU A 77 -2.25 -31.68 -6.72
C LEU A 77 -1.51 -32.99 -6.37
N THR A 78 -1.67 -34.05 -7.17
CA THR A 78 -0.87 -35.29 -7.04
C THR A 78 0.62 -35.02 -7.21
N GLY A 79 1.00 -34.25 -8.23
CA GLY A 79 2.38 -33.83 -8.46
C GLY A 79 2.96 -32.99 -7.32
N LEU A 80 2.14 -32.12 -6.71
CA LEU A 80 2.52 -31.30 -5.56
C LEU A 80 2.72 -32.14 -4.28
N ILE A 81 1.79 -33.07 -3.99
CA ILE A 81 1.90 -34.02 -2.86
C ILE A 81 3.15 -34.89 -2.99
N GLN A 82 3.43 -35.39 -4.20
CA GLN A 82 4.64 -36.19 -4.46
C GLN A 82 5.92 -35.35 -4.30
N ALA A 83 5.94 -34.10 -4.80
CA ALA A 83 7.09 -33.21 -4.63
C ALA A 83 7.37 -32.86 -3.15
N ALA A 84 6.35 -32.69 -2.31
CA ALA A 84 6.51 -32.52 -0.87
C ALA A 84 7.16 -33.77 -0.23
N LYS A 85 6.63 -34.95 -0.57
CA LYS A 85 7.10 -36.26 -0.10
C LYS A 85 8.56 -36.55 -0.51
N ASP A 86 8.99 -36.18 -1.72
CA ASP A 86 10.39 -36.30 -2.17
C ASP A 86 11.35 -35.40 -1.37
N GLN A 87 10.82 -34.35 -0.75
CA GLN A 87 11.55 -33.49 0.18
C GLN A 87 11.35 -33.87 1.66
N ASN A 88 10.73 -35.02 1.96
CA ASN A 88 10.34 -35.46 3.31
C ASN A 88 9.36 -34.52 4.04
N ILE A 89 8.65 -33.65 3.31
CA ILE A 89 7.66 -32.74 3.88
C ILE A 89 6.30 -33.45 4.00
N THR A 90 5.74 -33.46 5.21
CA THR A 90 4.36 -33.86 5.49
C THR A 90 3.42 -32.82 4.87
N PHE A 91 2.80 -33.18 3.75
CA PHE A 91 1.75 -32.38 3.11
C PHE A 91 0.41 -32.61 3.83
N TYR A 92 -0.10 -31.57 4.51
CA TYR A 92 -1.45 -31.53 5.06
C TYR A 92 -2.39 -30.87 4.06
N TYR A 93 -3.43 -31.58 3.63
CA TYR A 93 -4.53 -30.98 2.88
C TYR A 93 -5.60 -30.45 3.83
N ALA A 94 -5.80 -29.14 3.89
CA ALA A 94 -6.89 -28.54 4.65
C ALA A 94 -8.19 -28.43 3.84
N LEU A 95 -9.31 -28.20 4.53
CA LEU A 95 -10.58 -27.79 3.94
C LEU A 95 -11.34 -26.90 4.92
N SER A 96 -11.99 -25.85 4.41
CA SER A 96 -12.77 -24.88 5.21
C SER A 96 -14.28 -24.99 4.90
N PRO A 97 -14.99 -26.06 5.31
CA PRO A 97 -16.42 -26.23 5.01
C PRO A 97 -17.35 -25.34 5.84
N GLY A 98 -16.83 -24.66 6.87
CA GLY A 98 -17.63 -24.02 7.93
C GLY A 98 -18.53 -22.86 7.52
N LEU A 99 -18.44 -22.34 6.28
CA LEU A 99 -19.27 -21.20 5.82
C LEU A 99 -20.74 -21.58 5.60
N ASP A 100 -21.02 -22.81 5.14
CA ASP A 100 -22.36 -23.18 4.67
C ASP A 100 -22.69 -24.69 4.85
N ILE A 101 -21.94 -25.38 5.70
CA ILE A 101 -22.19 -26.79 6.04
C ILE A 101 -23.36 -26.93 7.03
N THR A 102 -24.35 -27.76 6.67
CA THR A 102 -25.32 -28.31 7.63
C THR A 102 -24.71 -29.55 8.28
N TYR A 103 -24.20 -29.42 9.50
CA TYR A 103 -23.39 -30.44 10.19
C TYR A 103 -24.13 -31.78 10.40
N SER A 104 -25.46 -31.71 10.57
CA SER A 104 -26.37 -32.85 10.76
C SER A 104 -26.73 -33.58 9.47
N SER A 105 -26.45 -32.98 8.31
CA SER A 105 -26.84 -33.51 7.01
C SER A 105 -25.92 -34.64 6.57
N GLN A 106 -26.42 -35.88 6.59
CA GLN A 106 -25.70 -37.04 6.08
C GLN A 106 -25.25 -36.88 4.61
N LYS A 107 -25.97 -36.05 3.82
CA LYS A 107 -25.58 -35.68 2.44
C LYS A 107 -24.32 -34.82 2.43
N GLU A 108 -24.23 -33.84 3.31
CA GLU A 108 -23.02 -32.98 3.44
C GLU A 108 -21.84 -33.80 3.94
N LEU A 109 -22.05 -34.61 4.97
CA LEU A 109 -21.03 -35.49 5.54
C LEU A 109 -20.51 -36.52 4.52
N SER A 110 -21.39 -37.08 3.68
CA SER A 110 -21.00 -37.94 2.54
C SER A 110 -20.23 -37.18 1.46
N THR A 111 -20.56 -35.90 1.23
CA THR A 111 -19.88 -35.04 0.25
C THR A 111 -18.47 -34.68 0.74
N LEU A 112 -18.32 -34.36 2.04
CA LEU A 112 -17.06 -34.09 2.72
C LEU A 112 -16.14 -35.33 2.69
N LYS A 113 -16.68 -36.51 3.02
CA LYS A 113 -15.97 -37.79 2.91
C LYS A 113 -15.43 -38.00 1.49
N ARG A 114 -16.28 -37.90 0.47
CA ARG A 114 -15.90 -38.09 -0.94
C ARG A 114 -14.82 -37.11 -1.41
N LYS A 115 -14.87 -35.84 -0.97
CA LYS A 115 -13.85 -34.82 -1.27
C LYS A 115 -12.49 -35.18 -0.68
N LEU A 116 -12.45 -35.60 0.58
CA LEU A 116 -11.20 -35.95 1.27
C LEU A 116 -10.66 -37.33 0.82
N GLU A 117 -11.54 -38.28 0.48
CA GLU A 117 -11.17 -39.52 -0.21
C GLU A 117 -10.49 -39.27 -1.56
N GLN A 118 -10.98 -38.30 -2.35
CA GLN A 118 -10.35 -37.94 -3.62
C GLN A 118 -8.89 -37.50 -3.41
N VAL A 119 -8.63 -36.65 -2.41
CA VAL A 119 -7.27 -36.17 -2.11
C VAL A 119 -6.41 -37.25 -1.43
N SER A 120 -7.02 -38.19 -0.69
CA SER A 120 -6.35 -39.39 -0.20
C SER A 120 -5.87 -40.30 -1.35
N GLN A 121 -6.66 -40.42 -2.43
CA GLN A 121 -6.29 -41.15 -3.64
C GLN A 121 -5.13 -40.50 -4.41
N PHE A 122 -4.94 -39.18 -4.30
CA PHE A 122 -3.75 -38.46 -4.79
C PHE A 122 -2.48 -38.74 -3.96
N GLY A 123 -2.57 -39.60 -2.94
CA GLY A 123 -1.46 -40.00 -2.07
C GLY A 123 -1.31 -39.16 -0.80
N CYS A 124 -2.24 -38.25 -0.51
CA CYS A 124 -2.22 -37.46 0.72
C CYS A 124 -2.46 -38.33 1.97
N LYS A 125 -1.71 -38.06 3.05
CA LYS A 125 -1.74 -38.83 4.31
C LYS A 125 -1.95 -37.97 5.56
N ALA A 126 -2.11 -36.67 5.39
CA ALA A 126 -2.34 -35.75 6.49
C ALA A 126 -3.40 -34.73 6.07
N PHE A 127 -4.30 -34.39 6.98
CA PHE A 127 -5.50 -33.60 6.67
C PHE A 127 -5.76 -32.54 7.73
N ALA A 128 -6.55 -31.53 7.38
CA ALA A 128 -7.07 -30.58 8.36
C ALA A 128 -8.52 -30.18 8.04
N LEU A 129 -9.30 -29.90 9.08
CA LEU A 129 -10.58 -29.19 8.97
C LEU A 129 -10.47 -27.85 9.67
N LEU A 130 -10.86 -26.80 8.96
CA LEU A 130 -10.73 -25.42 9.43
C LEU A 130 -12.13 -24.80 9.61
N PHE A 131 -12.37 -24.29 10.81
CA PHE A 131 -13.59 -23.58 11.19
C PHE A 131 -13.28 -22.13 11.61
N ASP A 132 -12.23 -21.55 11.03
CA ASP A 132 -11.78 -20.17 11.23
C ASP A 132 -12.61 -19.16 10.41
N ASP A 133 -12.75 -17.93 10.93
CA ASP A 133 -13.48 -16.83 10.30
C ASP A 133 -14.89 -17.19 9.81
N ILE A 134 -15.68 -17.86 10.67
CA ILE A 134 -17.11 -18.14 10.48
C ILE A 134 -17.92 -17.60 11.66
N GLU A 135 -19.20 -17.34 11.44
CA GLU A 135 -20.12 -16.95 12.50
C GLU A 135 -20.43 -18.16 13.41
N PRO A 136 -20.51 -17.98 14.75
CA PRO A 136 -20.72 -19.07 15.70
C PRO A 136 -22.20 -19.52 15.81
N GLU A 137 -22.96 -19.44 14.72
CA GLU A 137 -24.36 -19.87 14.64
C GLU A 137 -24.51 -21.21 13.90
N MET A 138 -25.51 -21.98 14.33
CA MET A 138 -25.94 -23.24 13.71
C MET A 138 -27.26 -23.05 12.97
N SER A 139 -27.49 -23.84 11.92
CA SER A 139 -28.82 -23.94 11.29
C SER A 139 -29.84 -24.52 12.28
N GLU A 140 -31.14 -24.26 12.10
CA GLU A 140 -32.19 -24.84 12.96
C GLU A 140 -32.14 -26.38 12.97
N GLN A 141 -31.79 -27.01 11.84
CA GLN A 141 -31.63 -28.47 11.74
C GLN A 141 -30.46 -28.99 12.59
N ASP A 142 -29.38 -28.20 12.68
CA ASP A 142 -28.23 -28.53 13.53
C ASP A 142 -28.54 -28.27 15.02
N LYS A 143 -29.34 -27.23 15.34
CA LYS A 143 -29.83 -26.91 16.70
C LYS A 143 -30.75 -28.01 17.27
N GLU A 144 -31.49 -28.73 16.41
CA GLU A 144 -32.31 -29.89 16.84
C GLU A 144 -31.47 -31.12 17.26
N ILE A 145 -30.22 -31.22 16.79
CA ILE A 145 -29.39 -32.44 16.92
C ILE A 145 -28.14 -32.22 17.80
N PHE A 146 -27.53 -31.04 17.76
CA PHE A 146 -26.31 -30.72 18.51
C PHE A 146 -26.55 -29.70 19.62
N GLN A 147 -26.11 -30.04 20.84
CA GLN A 147 -26.27 -29.18 22.02
C GLN A 147 -25.43 -27.89 21.96
N SER A 148 -24.34 -27.87 21.18
CA SER A 148 -23.50 -26.70 20.96
C SER A 148 -22.70 -26.80 19.66
N PHE A 149 -22.26 -25.65 19.14
CA PHE A 149 -21.49 -25.54 17.89
C PHE A 149 -20.20 -26.37 17.91
N ALA A 150 -19.52 -26.41 19.07
CA ALA A 150 -18.36 -27.28 19.27
C ALA A 150 -18.71 -28.76 19.12
N GLN A 151 -19.88 -29.22 19.59
CA GLN A 151 -20.28 -30.62 19.43
C GLN A 151 -20.57 -30.96 17.97
N ALA A 152 -21.17 -30.05 17.19
CA ALA A 152 -21.39 -30.24 15.76
C ALA A 152 -20.05 -30.41 15.00
N GLN A 153 -19.10 -29.49 15.23
CA GLN A 153 -17.76 -29.53 14.65
C GLN A 153 -16.97 -30.78 15.07
N VAL A 154 -17.01 -31.15 16.35
CA VAL A 154 -16.37 -32.37 16.87
C VAL A 154 -16.97 -33.63 16.22
N SER A 155 -18.30 -33.72 16.10
CA SER A 155 -18.97 -34.89 15.55
C SER A 155 -18.55 -35.14 14.10
N VAL A 156 -18.58 -34.10 13.26
CA VAL A 156 -18.11 -34.17 11.87
C VAL A 156 -16.62 -34.49 11.81
N THR A 157 -15.79 -33.84 12.64
CA THR A 157 -14.33 -34.04 12.60
C THR A 157 -13.91 -35.45 13.02
N ASN A 158 -14.48 -35.99 14.11
CA ASN A 158 -14.21 -37.37 14.54
C ASN A 158 -14.67 -38.39 13.47
N GLU A 159 -15.86 -38.23 12.87
CA GLU A 159 -16.34 -39.17 11.85
C GLU A 159 -15.49 -39.11 10.56
N ILE A 160 -14.96 -37.95 10.18
CA ILE A 160 -14.00 -37.80 9.08
C ILE A 160 -12.65 -38.45 9.43
N PHE A 161 -12.15 -38.25 10.65
CA PHE A 161 -10.89 -38.83 11.14
C PHE A 161 -10.93 -40.36 11.14
N GLU A 162 -12.01 -40.96 11.65
CA GLU A 162 -12.26 -42.41 11.61
C GLU A 162 -12.39 -42.92 10.17
N HIS A 163 -13.16 -42.23 9.32
CA HIS A 163 -13.38 -42.61 7.91
C HIS A 163 -12.08 -42.64 7.10
N LEU A 164 -11.21 -41.66 7.31
CA LEU A 164 -9.88 -41.58 6.68
C LEU A 164 -8.84 -42.52 7.34
N ARG A 165 -9.25 -43.36 8.29
CA ARG A 165 -8.44 -44.37 8.99
C ARG A 165 -7.32 -43.79 9.86
N LEU A 166 -7.66 -42.79 10.68
CA LEU A 166 -6.79 -42.20 11.70
C LEU A 166 -5.46 -41.64 11.12
N PRO A 167 -5.50 -40.73 10.12
CA PRO A 167 -4.31 -40.11 9.53
C PRO A 167 -3.72 -39.05 10.49
N LYS A 168 -2.56 -38.45 10.16
CA LYS A 168 -2.15 -37.18 10.80
C LYS A 168 -3.25 -36.14 10.58
N PHE A 169 -3.83 -35.55 11.63
CA PHE A 169 -5.00 -34.68 11.48
C PHE A 169 -4.92 -33.42 12.37
N LEU A 170 -5.25 -32.27 11.78
CA LEU A 170 -5.31 -30.98 12.48
C LEU A 170 -6.74 -30.42 12.48
N LEU A 171 -7.13 -29.71 13.53
CA LEU A 171 -8.35 -28.90 13.54
C LEU A 171 -8.01 -27.43 13.84
N CYS A 172 -8.51 -26.50 13.02
CA CYS A 172 -8.56 -25.08 13.39
C CYS A 172 -9.93 -24.74 13.97
N PRO A 173 -10.01 -24.32 15.25
CA PRO A 173 -11.28 -23.98 15.89
C PRO A 173 -11.79 -22.59 15.47
N THR A 174 -13.07 -22.31 15.69
CA THR A 174 -13.64 -20.96 15.51
C THR A 174 -13.17 -20.00 16.60
N GLN A 175 -12.99 -20.48 17.83
CA GLN A 175 -12.26 -19.76 18.88
C GLN A 175 -10.78 -20.16 18.82
N TYR A 176 -9.98 -19.50 17.97
CA TYR A 176 -8.57 -19.84 17.72
C TYR A 176 -7.54 -18.93 18.41
N CYS A 177 -7.99 -17.96 19.21
CA CYS A 177 -7.16 -17.11 20.05
C CYS A 177 -7.89 -16.74 21.36
N SER A 178 -7.16 -16.31 22.40
CA SER A 178 -7.77 -15.94 23.69
C SER A 178 -8.82 -14.84 23.56
N THR A 179 -8.62 -13.89 22.65
CA THR A 179 -9.57 -12.80 22.34
C THR A 179 -10.85 -13.26 21.63
N ARG A 180 -10.88 -14.47 21.06
CA ARG A 180 -12.11 -15.13 20.56
C ARG A 180 -12.69 -16.15 21.55
N ALA A 181 -12.03 -16.42 22.67
CA ALA A 181 -12.48 -17.39 23.66
C ALA A 181 -13.52 -16.76 24.61
N VAL A 182 -14.76 -17.27 24.59
CA VAL A 182 -15.89 -16.69 25.35
C VAL A 182 -16.28 -17.59 26.52
N PRO A 183 -16.32 -17.11 27.78
CA PRO A 183 -15.97 -15.75 28.24
C PRO A 183 -14.46 -15.52 28.43
N ASN A 184 -13.66 -16.58 28.44
CA ASN A 184 -12.19 -16.60 28.41
C ASN A 184 -11.74 -18.03 28.05
N VAL A 185 -10.43 -18.30 27.96
CA VAL A 185 -9.90 -19.61 27.52
C VAL A 185 -10.32 -20.75 28.45
N ILE A 186 -10.02 -20.65 29.75
CA ILE A 186 -10.30 -21.73 30.73
C ILE A 186 -11.79 -22.05 30.80
N ASN A 187 -12.65 -21.01 30.79
CA ASN A 187 -14.09 -21.16 31.02
C ASN A 187 -14.91 -21.27 29.72
N SER A 188 -14.28 -21.30 28.54
CA SER A 188 -14.99 -21.49 27.28
C SER A 188 -15.56 -22.91 27.18
N GLU A 189 -16.89 -23.01 27.15
CA GLU A 189 -17.60 -24.28 26.91
C GLU A 189 -17.20 -24.87 25.54
N TYR A 190 -16.98 -24.01 24.55
CA TYR A 190 -16.57 -24.39 23.20
C TYR A 190 -15.19 -25.07 23.21
N LEU A 191 -14.19 -24.46 23.87
CA LEU A 191 -12.83 -25.03 23.98
C LEU A 191 -12.80 -26.28 24.86
N ASN A 192 -13.53 -26.27 25.98
CA ASN A 192 -13.67 -27.46 26.84
C ASN A 192 -14.38 -28.62 26.13
N THR A 193 -15.34 -28.33 25.24
CA THR A 193 -16.01 -29.35 24.42
C THR A 193 -15.04 -29.96 23.40
N LEU A 194 -14.20 -29.15 22.75
CA LEU A 194 -13.12 -29.65 21.89
C LEU A 194 -12.13 -30.53 22.68
N GLY A 195 -11.59 -30.04 23.80
CA GLY A 195 -10.61 -30.81 24.59
C GLY A 195 -11.16 -32.08 25.25
N SER A 196 -12.47 -32.16 25.46
CA SER A 196 -13.13 -33.33 26.07
C SER A 196 -13.73 -34.34 25.08
N LYS A 197 -14.22 -33.90 23.91
CA LYS A 197 -14.94 -34.75 22.95
C LYS A 197 -14.19 -34.98 21.62
N LEU A 198 -13.25 -34.12 21.22
CA LEU A 198 -12.41 -34.37 20.04
C LEU A 198 -11.38 -35.47 20.33
N SER A 199 -11.16 -36.39 19.39
CA SER A 199 -10.15 -37.45 19.52
C SER A 199 -8.78 -36.89 19.94
N GLN A 200 -8.09 -37.61 20.84
CA GLN A 200 -6.81 -37.17 21.41
C GLN A 200 -5.64 -37.27 20.41
N GLU A 201 -5.84 -37.97 19.29
CA GLU A 201 -4.89 -38.06 18.17
C GLU A 201 -5.08 -36.91 17.15
N ILE A 202 -6.06 -36.02 17.36
CA ILE A 202 -6.27 -34.82 16.56
C ILE A 202 -5.67 -33.62 17.30
N ASP A 203 -4.60 -33.08 16.73
CA ASP A 203 -3.95 -31.88 17.24
C ASP A 203 -4.77 -30.62 16.86
N ILE A 204 -4.78 -29.61 17.73
CA ILE A 204 -5.59 -28.40 17.57
C ILE A 204 -4.69 -27.19 17.32
N MET A 205 -5.06 -26.36 16.34
CA MET A 205 -4.37 -25.13 15.98
C MET A 205 -4.77 -23.96 16.91
N TRP A 206 -3.82 -23.06 17.19
CA TRP A 206 -4.01 -21.88 18.04
C TRP A 206 -3.09 -20.73 17.60
N THR A 207 -3.57 -19.47 17.59
CA THR A 207 -2.76 -18.30 17.19
C THR A 207 -2.22 -17.48 18.37
N GLY A 208 -2.57 -17.87 19.61
CA GLY A 208 -2.11 -17.25 20.85
C GLY A 208 -3.17 -16.39 21.54
N SER A 209 -2.75 -15.27 22.14
CA SER A 209 -3.67 -14.32 22.78
C SER A 209 -4.56 -13.60 21.76
N LYS A 210 -4.06 -13.47 20.53
CA LYS A 210 -4.63 -12.66 19.44
C LYS A 210 -4.58 -13.37 18.09
N VAL A 211 -5.22 -12.77 17.08
CA VAL A 211 -5.04 -13.22 15.69
C VAL A 211 -3.57 -13.03 15.29
N ILE A 212 -2.97 -11.89 15.67
CA ILE A 212 -1.53 -11.62 15.52
C ILE A 212 -0.93 -11.35 16.90
N SER A 213 -0.53 -12.42 17.59
CA SER A 213 0.04 -12.32 18.93
C SER A 213 1.42 -11.65 18.91
N ARG A 214 1.59 -10.51 19.59
CA ARG A 214 2.91 -9.85 19.80
C ARG A 214 3.90 -10.80 20.48
N ASN A 215 3.47 -11.38 21.61
CA ASN A 215 4.23 -12.35 22.39
C ASN A 215 3.38 -13.59 22.66
N LEU A 216 4.03 -14.75 22.83
CA LEU A 216 3.44 -15.94 23.43
C LEU A 216 4.21 -16.26 24.72
N THR A 217 3.51 -16.38 25.86
CA THR A 217 4.14 -16.70 27.15
C THR A 217 3.89 -18.16 27.56
N LYS A 218 4.66 -18.67 28.53
CA LYS A 218 4.54 -20.05 29.04
C LYS A 218 3.17 -20.29 29.70
N GLU A 219 2.60 -19.22 30.24
CA GLU A 219 1.34 -19.13 30.95
C GLU A 219 0.17 -19.17 29.96
N ASN A 220 0.20 -18.38 28.87
CA ASN A 220 -0.83 -18.45 27.83
C ASN A 220 -0.87 -19.84 27.16
N ILE A 221 0.29 -20.45 26.91
CA ILE A 221 0.35 -21.81 26.35
C ILE A 221 -0.14 -22.86 27.35
N GLN A 222 0.11 -22.68 28.65
CA GLN A 222 -0.46 -23.56 29.68
C GLN A 222 -1.99 -23.42 29.77
N GLU A 223 -2.51 -22.19 29.79
CA GLU A 223 -3.94 -21.88 29.86
C GLU A 223 -4.76 -22.61 28.77
N ILE A 224 -4.30 -22.52 27.51
CA ILE A 224 -4.94 -23.23 26.40
C ILE A 224 -4.70 -24.75 26.44
N THR A 225 -3.53 -25.21 26.91
CA THR A 225 -3.25 -26.64 27.07
C THR A 225 -4.16 -27.29 28.11
N GLU A 226 -4.53 -26.58 29.17
CA GLU A 226 -5.49 -27.06 30.18
C GLU A 226 -6.92 -27.16 29.61
N ALA A 227 -7.36 -26.17 28.82
CA ALA A 227 -8.68 -26.18 28.18
C ALA A 227 -8.80 -27.24 27.07
N LEU A 228 -7.79 -27.34 26.18
CA LEU A 228 -7.75 -28.32 25.08
C LEU A 228 -7.30 -29.72 25.51
N ARG A 229 -6.75 -29.86 26.71
CA ARG A 229 -6.22 -31.10 27.32
C ARG A 229 -5.08 -31.77 26.54
N ARG A 230 -4.46 -31.04 25.60
CA ARG A 230 -3.30 -31.43 24.79
C ARG A 230 -2.50 -30.19 24.35
N PRO A 231 -1.18 -30.31 24.09
CA PRO A 231 -0.38 -29.22 23.55
C PRO A 231 -0.92 -28.74 22.18
N PRO A 232 -1.05 -27.42 21.94
CA PRO A 232 -1.52 -26.90 20.66
C PRO A 232 -0.41 -26.92 19.59
N VAL A 233 -0.82 -26.89 18.32
CA VAL A 233 0.01 -26.44 17.20
C VAL A 233 -0.18 -24.94 17.06
N ILE A 234 0.90 -24.15 17.05
CA ILE A 234 0.76 -22.71 16.78
C ILE A 234 0.58 -22.48 15.28
N TRP A 235 -0.51 -21.81 14.90
CA TRP A 235 -0.64 -21.11 13.63
C TRP A 235 -0.12 -19.69 13.87
N ASP A 236 1.07 -19.35 13.36
CA ASP A 236 1.71 -18.08 13.70
C ASP A 236 1.60 -17.03 12.58
N ASN A 237 0.75 -16.04 12.80
CA ASN A 237 0.53 -14.89 11.91
C ASN A 237 1.51 -13.72 12.13
N LEU A 238 2.61 -13.89 12.91
CA LEU A 238 3.60 -12.83 13.15
C LEU A 238 4.14 -12.16 11.87
N HIS A 239 4.13 -12.89 10.75
CA HIS A 239 4.61 -12.42 9.44
C HIS A 239 3.52 -12.29 8.37
N ALA A 240 2.24 -12.48 8.71
CA ALA A 240 1.13 -12.28 7.77
C ALA A 240 0.96 -10.79 7.43
N ASN A 241 0.59 -10.46 6.19
CA ASN A 241 0.35 -9.08 5.73
C ASN A 241 -0.93 -8.89 4.89
N ASP A 242 -1.76 -9.92 4.75
CA ASP A 242 -3.02 -9.88 3.98
C ASP A 242 -4.00 -8.79 4.45
N TYR A 243 -4.02 -8.49 5.75
CA TYR A 243 -4.82 -7.42 6.36
C TYR A 243 -4.36 -5.98 6.04
N ASP A 244 -3.12 -5.76 5.58
CA ASP A 244 -2.61 -4.44 5.20
C ASP A 244 -1.50 -4.52 4.15
N GLN A 245 -1.91 -4.36 2.89
CA GLN A 245 -1.04 -4.47 1.72
C GLN A 245 -0.02 -3.33 1.56
N LYS A 246 -0.02 -2.31 2.44
CA LYS A 246 1.10 -1.36 2.54
C LYS A 246 2.25 -1.90 3.39
N ARG A 247 2.07 -3.04 4.08
CA ARG A 247 3.06 -3.67 4.97
C ARG A 247 3.59 -4.97 4.37
N VAL A 248 4.84 -5.28 4.73
CA VAL A 248 5.53 -6.55 4.50
C VAL A 248 6.49 -6.73 5.68
N PHE A 249 6.72 -7.98 6.09
CA PHE A 249 7.46 -8.31 7.31
C PHE A 249 8.68 -9.16 6.98
N LEU A 250 9.84 -8.50 7.06
CA LEU A 250 11.19 -8.99 6.78
C LEU A 250 12.05 -9.04 8.06
N GLY A 251 11.48 -8.74 9.23
CA GLY A 251 12.13 -8.92 10.53
C GLY A 251 12.18 -10.40 10.97
N PRO A 252 12.99 -10.73 11.99
CA PRO A 252 13.14 -12.09 12.49
C PRO A 252 11.92 -12.54 13.31
N TYR A 253 11.67 -13.85 13.32
CA TYR A 253 10.74 -14.49 14.26
C TYR A 253 11.10 -14.13 15.72
N SER A 254 10.14 -13.63 16.49
CA SER A 254 10.37 -12.98 17.79
C SER A 254 9.15 -13.09 18.72
N GLY A 255 9.30 -12.71 20.00
CA GLY A 255 8.21 -12.78 20.99
C GLY A 255 7.80 -14.19 21.42
N ARG A 256 8.51 -15.23 20.98
CA ARG A 256 8.31 -16.65 21.38
C ARG A 256 9.60 -17.17 21.99
N SER A 257 9.59 -17.48 23.29
CA SER A 257 10.76 -18.12 23.93
C SER A 257 10.95 -19.54 23.38
N PRO A 258 12.19 -20.00 23.11
CA PRO A 258 12.47 -21.41 22.79
C PRO A 258 11.97 -22.39 23.86
N ASP A 259 11.75 -21.94 25.09
CA ASP A 259 11.18 -22.73 26.20
C ASP A 259 9.71 -23.14 25.95
N LEU A 260 9.08 -22.61 24.90
CA LEU A 260 7.77 -23.05 24.44
C LEU A 260 7.85 -24.35 23.62
N ILE A 261 9.01 -24.72 23.05
CA ILE A 261 9.14 -25.89 22.17
C ILE A 261 8.64 -27.19 22.86
N PRO A 262 9.03 -27.52 24.11
CA PRO A 262 8.52 -28.71 24.81
C PRO A 262 7.08 -28.58 25.33
N LYS A 263 6.45 -27.40 25.19
CA LYS A 263 5.06 -27.11 25.60
C LYS A 263 4.08 -27.11 24.42
N LEU A 264 4.56 -27.37 23.20
CA LEU A 264 3.79 -27.28 21.96
C LEU A 264 3.85 -28.60 21.18
N ARG A 265 2.81 -28.88 20.39
CA ARG A 265 2.87 -29.92 19.34
C ARG A 265 3.65 -29.43 18.12
N GLY A 266 3.71 -28.12 17.90
CA GLY A 266 4.40 -27.56 16.74
C GLY A 266 4.19 -26.07 16.53
N VAL A 267 4.80 -25.55 15.48
CA VAL A 267 4.60 -24.20 14.94
C VAL A 267 4.58 -24.27 13.41
N VAL A 268 3.49 -23.78 12.80
CA VAL A 268 3.39 -23.48 11.38
C VAL A 268 3.18 -21.98 11.21
N THR A 269 4.07 -21.29 10.50
CA THR A 269 3.90 -19.85 10.24
C THR A 269 2.98 -19.62 9.05
N ASN A 270 2.09 -18.63 9.16
CA ASN A 270 1.38 -18.00 8.05
C ASN A 270 2.12 -16.68 7.73
N PRO A 271 2.93 -16.64 6.67
CA PRO A 271 3.81 -15.51 6.40
C PRO A 271 3.17 -14.53 5.40
N ASN A 272 3.96 -13.64 4.77
CA ASN A 272 3.45 -12.67 3.80
C ASN A 272 2.86 -13.35 2.57
N CYS A 273 1.94 -12.68 1.87
CA CYS A 273 1.42 -13.14 0.59
C CYS A 273 2.53 -13.25 -0.47
N GLU A 274 3.45 -12.27 -0.49
CA GLU A 274 4.61 -12.20 -1.38
C GLU A 274 5.64 -13.30 -1.06
N TYR A 275 5.77 -14.28 -1.96
CA TYR A 275 6.64 -15.44 -1.75
C TYR A 275 8.11 -15.06 -1.50
N GLY A 276 8.63 -14.09 -2.26
CA GLY A 276 10.01 -13.62 -2.17
C GLY A 276 10.36 -12.96 -0.83
N ALA A 277 9.38 -12.38 -0.13
CA ALA A 277 9.56 -11.75 1.18
C ALA A 277 9.81 -12.76 2.31
N ASN A 278 9.32 -14.00 2.16
CA ASN A 278 9.18 -14.95 3.26
C ASN A 278 10.47 -15.67 3.66
N PHE A 279 11.58 -15.40 2.98
CA PHE A 279 12.87 -16.04 3.28
C PHE A 279 13.29 -15.79 4.74
N ILE A 280 13.21 -14.55 5.24
CA ILE A 280 13.62 -14.24 6.61
C ILE A 280 12.68 -14.88 7.63
N ALA A 281 11.36 -14.77 7.44
CA ALA A 281 10.36 -15.32 8.35
C ALA A 281 10.57 -16.84 8.57
N ILE A 282 10.66 -17.59 7.47
CA ILE A 282 10.76 -19.05 7.51
C ILE A 282 12.15 -19.50 7.99
N HIS A 283 13.24 -18.86 7.52
CA HIS A 283 14.60 -19.20 7.95
C HIS A 283 14.88 -18.85 9.43
N THR A 284 14.23 -17.83 9.99
CA THR A 284 14.39 -17.48 11.41
C THR A 284 13.55 -18.38 12.32
N LEU A 285 12.33 -18.77 11.91
CA LEU A 285 11.57 -19.84 12.56
C LEU A 285 12.36 -21.18 12.57
N ALA A 286 12.99 -21.55 11.46
CA ALA A 286 13.79 -22.77 11.36
C ALA A 286 15.10 -22.74 12.17
N GLN A 287 15.61 -21.55 12.51
CA GLN A 287 16.69 -21.42 13.50
C GLN A 287 16.16 -21.57 14.93
N TRP A 288 14.99 -21.00 15.22
CA TRP A 288 14.33 -21.07 16.53
C TRP A 288 13.95 -22.52 16.92
N SER A 289 13.35 -23.28 16.00
CA SER A 289 12.87 -24.65 16.30
C SER A 289 13.96 -25.67 16.60
N ARG A 290 15.21 -25.39 16.20
CA ARG A 290 16.38 -26.26 16.45
C ARG A 290 17.11 -25.94 17.75
N CYS A 291 16.70 -24.92 18.48
CA CYS A 291 17.30 -24.57 19.77
C CYS A 291 17.07 -25.67 20.82
N SER A 292 18.06 -25.91 21.69
CA SER A 292 18.00 -26.89 22.78
C SER A 292 17.72 -26.20 24.12
N VAL A 293 16.91 -26.87 24.95
CA VAL A 293 16.50 -26.39 26.27
C VAL A 293 17.47 -26.87 27.38
N ASP A 294 18.36 -27.81 27.08
CA ASP A 294 19.26 -28.46 28.06
C ASP A 294 20.47 -27.60 28.47
N GLY A 295 20.69 -26.47 27.79
CA GLY A 295 21.72 -25.50 28.18
C GLY A 295 21.32 -24.80 29.48
N GLN A 296 22.05 -25.03 30.57
CA GLN A 296 21.89 -24.29 31.81
C GLN A 296 22.05 -22.78 31.55
N ARG A 297 20.93 -22.06 31.47
CA ARG A 297 20.95 -20.59 31.48
C ARG A 297 21.32 -20.15 32.89
N ASP A 298 22.39 -19.37 32.99
CA ASP A 298 22.65 -18.62 34.21
C ASP A 298 21.53 -17.57 34.37
N LEU A 299 20.79 -17.67 35.48
CA LEU A 299 19.66 -16.79 35.81
C LEU A 299 20.10 -15.35 36.11
N SER A 300 21.41 -15.05 36.03
CA SER A 300 21.97 -13.69 36.03
C SER A 300 21.67 -12.90 34.75
N ILE A 301 21.37 -13.56 33.62
CA ILE A 301 20.97 -12.92 32.37
C ILE A 301 19.44 -12.91 32.31
N ASN A 302 18.84 -11.73 32.48
CA ASN A 302 17.39 -11.55 32.56
C ASN A 302 16.64 -12.01 31.28
N ASP A 303 16.11 -13.23 31.29
CA ASP A 303 14.99 -13.71 30.45
C ASP A 303 13.64 -12.99 30.79
N SER A 304 13.75 -11.77 31.35
CA SER A 304 12.70 -10.96 31.98
C SER A 304 12.86 -9.46 31.65
N VAL A 305 13.72 -9.09 30.69
CA VAL A 305 13.70 -7.74 30.10
C VAL A 305 12.47 -7.62 29.20
N SER A 306 11.32 -7.40 29.84
CA SER A 306 10.12 -6.88 29.19
C SER A 306 10.50 -5.62 28.40
N ALA A 307 9.84 -5.41 27.25
CA ALA A 307 9.95 -4.14 26.51
C ALA A 307 9.68 -2.93 27.43
N ASP A 308 8.83 -3.13 28.43
CA ASP A 308 8.39 -2.14 29.41
C ASP A 308 9.53 -1.63 30.32
N ILE A 309 10.64 -2.38 30.47
CA ILE A 309 11.83 -1.94 31.24
C ILE A 309 12.83 -1.16 30.35
N LYS A 310 12.68 -1.18 29.01
CA LYS A 310 13.48 -0.35 28.10
C LYS A 310 13.01 1.10 27.98
N LEU A 311 11.84 1.43 28.52
CA LEU A 311 11.24 2.78 28.41
C LEU A 311 11.98 3.89 29.20
N GLU A 312 12.91 3.57 30.10
CA GLU A 312 13.66 4.57 30.90
C GLU A 312 15.17 4.62 30.61
N THR A 313 15.69 3.83 29.66
CA THR A 313 17.12 3.82 29.29
C THR A 313 17.43 3.93 27.79
N GLU A 314 16.41 4.18 26.96
CA GLU A 314 16.62 4.78 25.64
C GLU A 314 17.05 6.25 25.81
N THR A 315 18.37 6.49 25.88
CA THR A 315 18.94 7.85 25.77
C THR A 315 18.60 8.48 24.43
N GLU A 316 18.38 9.80 24.40
CA GLU A 316 17.76 10.55 23.29
C GLU A 316 18.43 10.39 21.91
N ASP A 317 19.69 9.92 21.87
CA ASP A 317 20.47 9.67 20.65
C ASP A 317 20.09 8.40 19.86
N GLY A 318 19.31 7.48 20.44
CA GLY A 318 18.88 6.23 19.78
C GLY A 318 20.01 5.24 19.40
N LEU A 319 21.24 5.47 19.88
CA LEU A 319 22.46 4.78 19.46
C LEU A 319 23.05 3.84 20.53
N SER A 320 22.20 2.99 21.11
CA SER A 320 22.60 1.92 22.05
C SER A 320 22.07 0.54 21.63
N GLY A 321 22.27 0.20 20.35
CA GLY A 321 21.97 -1.13 19.84
C GLY A 321 22.78 -2.21 20.57
N GLU A 322 22.17 -2.86 21.57
CA GLU A 322 22.79 -3.97 22.32
C GLU A 322 23.48 -4.95 21.37
N ALA A 323 24.79 -5.08 21.54
CA ALA A 323 25.62 -5.96 20.74
C ALA A 323 25.16 -7.41 20.94
N VAL A 324 25.10 -8.18 19.85
CA VAL A 324 24.90 -9.62 19.94
C VAL A 324 25.98 -10.20 20.86
N PRO A 325 25.64 -10.93 21.95
CA PRO A 325 26.63 -11.43 22.88
C PRO A 325 27.70 -12.25 22.14
N ALA A 326 28.97 -11.87 22.33
CA ALA A 326 30.08 -12.36 21.50
C ALA A 326 30.31 -13.88 21.59
N THR A 327 29.67 -14.55 22.55
CA THR A 327 29.76 -15.99 22.81
C THR A 327 28.38 -16.61 23.07
N LEU A 328 27.37 -16.28 22.26
CA LEU A 328 26.15 -17.10 22.19
C LEU A 328 26.52 -18.55 21.82
N SER A 329 25.91 -19.54 22.47
CA SER A 329 26.08 -20.93 22.06
C SER A 329 25.36 -21.19 20.72
N PRO A 330 25.81 -22.16 19.90
CA PRO A 330 25.15 -22.48 18.62
C PRO A 330 23.68 -22.89 18.74
N ASN A 331 23.24 -23.23 19.95
CA ASN A 331 21.92 -23.76 20.27
C ASN A 331 20.96 -22.70 20.82
N MET A 332 21.40 -21.44 20.98
CA MET A 332 20.64 -20.37 21.62
C MET A 332 20.04 -19.40 20.58
N TYR A 333 18.73 -19.16 20.65
CA TYR A 333 18.06 -18.23 19.75
C TYR A 333 18.34 -16.78 20.14
N HIS A 334 18.67 -15.93 19.16
CA HIS A 334 18.74 -14.49 19.33
C HIS A 334 18.27 -13.78 18.05
N PRO A 335 17.17 -13.00 18.05
CA PRO A 335 16.53 -12.49 16.83
C PRO A 335 17.48 -11.73 15.89
N LYS A 336 18.32 -10.81 16.41
CA LYS A 336 19.28 -10.06 15.57
C LYS A 336 20.34 -10.96 14.91
N GLN A 337 20.72 -12.07 15.54
CA GLN A 337 21.69 -13.01 14.97
C GLN A 337 21.01 -13.94 13.95
N ALA A 338 19.79 -14.39 14.24
CA ALA A 338 18.98 -15.16 13.30
C ALA A 338 18.69 -14.37 12.02
N LEU A 339 18.39 -13.07 12.14
CA LEU A 339 18.26 -12.12 11.02
C LEU A 339 19.56 -11.99 10.23
N LYS A 340 20.69 -11.75 10.90
CA LYS A 340 22.03 -11.65 10.26
C LYS A 340 22.42 -12.92 9.49
N ASN A 341 22.07 -14.10 10.01
CA ASN A 341 22.24 -15.37 9.31
C ASN A 341 21.29 -15.47 8.10
N ALA A 342 20.03 -15.08 8.26
CA ALA A 342 19.02 -15.13 7.21
C ALA A 342 19.35 -14.21 6.02
N ILE A 343 19.74 -12.95 6.26
CA ILE A 343 20.12 -12.01 5.19
C ILE A 343 21.31 -12.55 4.39
N LYS A 344 22.32 -13.13 5.06
CA LYS A 344 23.48 -13.74 4.39
C LYS A 344 23.11 -14.90 3.46
N GLU A 345 22.11 -15.71 3.83
CA GLU A 345 21.65 -16.80 2.98
C GLU A 345 20.60 -16.36 1.94
N TRP A 346 19.89 -15.25 2.19
CA TRP A 346 18.95 -14.65 1.24
C TRP A 346 19.64 -13.93 0.09
N LEU A 347 20.76 -13.26 0.36
CA LEU A 347 21.45 -12.41 -0.62
C LEU A 347 21.79 -13.14 -1.95
N PRO A 348 22.31 -14.39 -1.95
CA PRO A 348 22.50 -15.14 -3.19
C PRO A 348 21.22 -15.40 -4.01
N GLU A 349 20.02 -15.41 -3.40
CA GLU A 349 18.76 -15.61 -4.14
C GLU A 349 18.51 -14.49 -5.16
N PHE A 350 18.98 -13.26 -4.91
CA PHE A 350 18.81 -12.12 -5.82
C PHE A 350 19.71 -12.20 -7.07
N THR A 351 20.81 -12.96 -6.98
CA THR A 351 21.74 -13.20 -8.10
C THR A 351 21.24 -14.28 -9.07
N LYS A 352 20.30 -15.14 -8.63
CA LYS A 352 19.71 -16.20 -9.46
C LYS A 352 18.91 -15.60 -10.61
N HIS A 353 19.18 -16.04 -11.83
CA HIS A 353 18.44 -15.59 -13.01
C HIS A 353 17.02 -16.20 -13.03
N LYS A 354 16.02 -15.42 -12.62
CA LYS A 354 14.59 -15.74 -12.77
C LYS A 354 13.90 -14.62 -13.52
N ALA A 355 13.14 -14.94 -14.56
CA ALA A 355 12.46 -13.93 -15.39
C ALA A 355 10.96 -13.84 -15.03
N ALA A 356 10.48 -12.61 -14.90
CA ALA A 356 9.10 -12.25 -14.56
C ALA A 356 8.74 -10.96 -15.31
N TRP A 357 7.56 -10.91 -15.95
CA TRP A 357 7.10 -9.73 -16.71
C TRP A 357 5.57 -9.62 -16.73
N GLY A 358 5.04 -8.42 -16.99
CA GLY A 358 3.61 -8.11 -16.83
C GLY A 358 3.35 -6.99 -15.80
N PRO A 359 2.08 -6.71 -15.47
CA PRO A 359 1.69 -5.63 -14.54
C PRO A 359 1.99 -5.97 -13.07
N ILE A 360 2.49 -4.99 -12.30
CA ILE A 360 2.60 -5.11 -10.83
C ILE A 360 1.21 -5.00 -10.20
N ALA A 361 0.53 -6.14 -10.08
CA ALA A 361 -0.76 -6.25 -9.41
C ALA A 361 -0.58 -6.71 -7.95
N LYS A 362 -0.86 -5.84 -6.98
CA LYS A 362 -1.24 -6.33 -5.64
C LYS A 362 -2.63 -6.97 -5.77
N PRO A 363 -2.83 -8.20 -5.29
CA PRO A 363 -4.14 -8.84 -5.34
C PRO A 363 -5.07 -8.07 -4.39
N GLN A 364 -5.98 -7.25 -4.91
CA GLN A 364 -6.90 -6.49 -4.06
C GLN A 364 -7.59 -7.43 -3.06
N PRO A 365 -7.60 -7.10 -1.76
CA PRO A 365 -8.25 -7.96 -0.80
C PRO A 365 -9.75 -7.89 -1.08
N ALA A 366 -10.40 -9.04 -1.20
CA ALA A 366 -11.82 -9.09 -0.89
C ALA A 366 -11.97 -8.47 0.52
N VAL A 367 -12.88 -7.49 0.67
CA VAL A 367 -13.00 -6.77 1.94
C VAL A 367 -13.31 -7.78 3.04
N ALA A 368 -12.30 -8.13 3.83
CA ALA A 368 -12.47 -8.97 4.99
C ALA A 368 -13.55 -8.31 5.85
N VAL A 369 -14.65 -9.03 6.06
CA VAL A 369 -15.78 -8.53 6.86
C VAL A 369 -15.22 -8.27 8.24
N VAL A 370 -14.92 -7.00 8.53
CA VAL A 370 -14.35 -6.56 9.80
C VAL A 370 -15.31 -7.08 10.87
N PRO A 371 -14.89 -8.02 11.73
CA PRO A 371 -15.81 -8.62 12.68
C PRO A 371 -16.39 -7.49 13.52
N VAL A 372 -17.70 -7.26 13.39
CA VAL A 372 -18.39 -6.22 14.15
C VAL A 372 -18.08 -6.51 15.61
N PRO A 373 -17.40 -5.60 16.34
CA PRO A 373 -17.03 -5.88 17.71
C PRO A 373 -18.32 -6.15 18.48
N ILE A 374 -18.43 -7.35 19.07
CA ILE A 374 -19.63 -7.75 19.79
C ILE A 374 -19.75 -6.86 21.02
N ILE A 375 -20.48 -5.75 20.87
CA ILE A 375 -20.73 -4.77 21.93
C ILE A 375 -21.48 -5.52 23.03
N PRO A 376 -20.91 -5.66 24.24
CA PRO A 376 -21.66 -6.20 25.37
C PRO A 376 -22.86 -5.29 25.61
N SER A 377 -24.08 -5.83 25.48
CA SER A 377 -25.30 -5.04 25.55
C SER A 377 -25.34 -4.23 26.84
N ILE A 378 -25.54 -2.91 26.73
CA ILE A 378 -25.33 -1.91 27.79
C ILE A 378 -26.22 -2.11 29.05
N ASN A 379 -27.17 -3.04 29.00
CA ASN A 379 -28.18 -3.30 30.04
C ASN A 379 -27.76 -4.32 31.12
N THR A 380 -26.54 -4.23 31.66
CA THR A 380 -26.16 -4.99 32.88
C THR A 380 -25.31 -4.16 33.83
N CYS A 381 -25.97 -3.19 34.48
CA CYS A 381 -25.35 -2.33 35.49
C CYS A 381 -25.00 -3.12 36.77
N MET A 382 -23.72 -3.43 36.96
CA MET A 382 -23.18 -3.80 38.28
C MET A 382 -22.90 -2.54 39.09
N SER A 383 -23.77 -2.23 40.05
CA SER A 383 -23.64 -1.06 40.93
C SER A 383 -22.40 -1.16 41.83
N LEU A 384 -21.42 -0.27 41.63
CA LEU A 384 -20.31 -0.10 42.57
C LEU A 384 -20.74 0.80 43.74
N THR A 385 -20.97 0.18 44.89
CA THR A 385 -21.34 0.87 46.14
C THR A 385 -20.18 1.73 46.64
N ALA A 386 -20.42 3.01 46.92
CA ALA A 386 -19.40 3.92 47.42
C ALA A 386 -18.95 3.57 48.85
N GLY A 387 -17.69 3.14 49.01
CA GLY A 387 -17.02 2.98 50.31
C GLY A 387 -16.10 4.15 50.63
N THR A 388 -16.28 4.78 51.78
CA THR A 388 -15.52 5.96 52.22
C THR A 388 -14.26 5.59 53.02
N THR A 389 -13.29 6.52 53.08
CA THR A 389 -12.03 6.50 53.86
C THR A 389 -10.90 5.63 53.26
N THR A 390 -9.62 6.03 53.27
CA THR A 390 -8.98 7.24 53.85
C THR A 390 -7.76 7.67 53.01
N LEU A 391 -7.29 8.91 53.15
CA LEU A 391 -6.10 9.40 52.44
C LEU A 391 -4.79 8.79 52.98
N SER A 392 -3.93 8.33 52.08
CA SER A 392 -2.46 8.35 52.20
C SER A 392 -1.85 8.59 50.82
N SER A 393 -0.66 9.20 50.74
CA SER A 393 -0.22 9.92 49.54
C SER A 393 0.97 9.28 48.79
N SER A 394 0.74 8.80 47.58
CA SER A 394 1.76 8.64 46.53
C SER A 394 1.08 8.51 45.15
N GLY A 395 0.95 9.63 44.44
CA GLY A 395 0.15 9.71 43.20
C GLY A 395 0.99 9.74 41.92
N SER A 396 1.30 8.57 41.35
CA SER A 396 1.73 8.44 39.95
C SER A 396 0.50 8.30 39.03
N ALA A 397 -0.05 9.43 38.59
CA ALA A 397 -1.25 9.45 37.74
C ALA A 397 -0.94 9.02 36.29
N GLN A 398 -0.94 7.71 36.04
CA GLN A 398 -0.99 7.15 34.69
C GLN A 398 -2.30 7.57 34.00
N PRO A 399 -2.26 8.24 32.82
CA PRO A 399 -3.47 8.61 32.11
C PRO A 399 -3.98 7.43 31.28
N MET A 400 -5.11 6.84 31.70
CA MET A 400 -5.87 5.93 30.83
C MET A 400 -6.44 6.72 29.64
N VAL A 401 -5.98 6.39 28.43
CA VAL A 401 -6.65 6.81 27.18
C VAL A 401 -8.00 6.08 27.09
N SER A 402 -9.09 6.80 26.78
CA SER A 402 -10.40 6.15 26.68
C SER A 402 -10.53 5.39 25.36
N SER A 403 -11.26 4.26 25.38
CA SER A 403 -11.56 3.48 24.16
C SER A 403 -12.25 4.33 23.09
N SER A 404 -13.06 5.32 23.47
CA SER A 404 -13.67 6.29 22.57
C SER A 404 -12.66 7.19 21.82
N GLN A 405 -11.52 7.54 22.44
CA GLN A 405 -10.44 8.28 21.78
C GLN A 405 -9.69 7.37 20.80
N LEU A 406 -9.46 6.10 21.18
CA LEU A 406 -8.87 5.09 20.28
C LEU A 406 -9.78 4.73 19.09
N GLN A 407 -11.09 4.77 19.27
CA GLN A 407 -12.05 4.50 18.19
C GLN A 407 -12.14 5.67 17.19
N ALA A 408 -12.12 6.92 17.67
CA ALA A 408 -11.94 8.09 16.81
C ALA A 408 -10.57 8.08 16.09
N LEU A 409 -9.51 7.58 16.76
CA LEU A 409 -8.20 7.30 16.13
C LEU A 409 -8.34 6.36 14.93
N ALA A 410 -9.09 5.26 15.09
CA ALA A 410 -9.31 4.26 14.05
C ALA A 410 -10.16 4.80 12.89
N GLU A 411 -11.13 5.66 13.16
CA GLU A 411 -11.90 6.37 12.13
C GLU A 411 -11.02 7.34 11.33
N VAL A 412 -10.18 8.13 12.00
CA VAL A 412 -9.17 8.98 11.35
C VAL A 412 -8.22 8.14 10.50
N CYS A 413 -7.64 7.06 11.04
CA CYS A 413 -6.76 6.16 10.30
C CYS A 413 -7.46 5.41 9.14
N SER A 414 -8.78 5.24 9.22
CA SER A 414 -9.59 4.69 8.12
C SER A 414 -9.81 5.73 7.01
N SER A 415 -10.10 6.99 7.37
CA SER A 415 -10.22 8.11 6.40
C SER A 415 -8.91 8.47 5.69
N VAL A 416 -7.76 8.07 6.25
CA VAL A 416 -6.45 8.13 5.59
C VAL A 416 -6.33 7.09 4.44
N ALA A 417 -7.22 6.08 4.40
CA ALA A 417 -7.24 5.05 3.37
C ALA A 417 -8.46 5.13 2.42
N SER A 418 -9.64 5.57 2.87
CA SER A 418 -10.90 5.58 2.10
C SER A 418 -11.16 6.86 1.29
N GLY A 419 -10.09 7.52 0.82
CA GLY A 419 -10.18 8.76 0.04
C GLY A 419 -10.73 8.54 -1.38
N THR A 420 -12.03 8.77 -1.56
CA THR A 420 -12.74 8.86 -2.86
C THR A 420 -12.92 7.59 -3.70
N ASP A 421 -13.34 6.48 -3.07
CA ASP A 421 -14.05 5.44 -3.81
C ASP A 421 -15.35 6.01 -4.41
N SER A 422 -15.35 6.19 -5.73
CA SER A 422 -16.38 6.95 -6.45
C SER A 422 -17.57 6.09 -6.85
N LEU A 423 -18.39 5.69 -5.88
CA LEU A 423 -19.74 5.10 -6.04
C LEU A 423 -19.90 3.86 -6.95
N VAL A 424 -18.80 3.26 -7.43
CA VAL A 424 -18.80 1.97 -8.11
C VAL A 424 -18.87 0.88 -7.05
N THR A 425 -19.91 0.03 -7.11
CA THR A 425 -19.96 -1.20 -6.33
C THR A 425 -18.71 -2.03 -6.60
N PRO A 426 -17.94 -2.45 -5.58
CA PRO A 426 -16.73 -3.23 -5.81
C PRO A 426 -17.11 -4.52 -6.52
N ALA A 427 -16.53 -4.75 -7.70
CA ALA A 427 -16.65 -6.03 -8.37
C ALA A 427 -16.07 -7.12 -7.43
N PRO A 428 -16.73 -8.28 -7.30
CA PRO A 428 -16.17 -9.36 -6.50
C PRO A 428 -14.78 -9.72 -7.03
N ALA A 429 -13.81 -9.82 -6.12
CA ALA A 429 -12.43 -10.14 -6.49
C ALA A 429 -12.41 -11.44 -7.32
N PRO A 430 -11.60 -11.52 -8.40
CA PRO A 430 -11.60 -12.67 -9.29
C PRO A 430 -11.10 -13.92 -8.54
N VAL A 431 -12.04 -14.76 -8.16
CA VAL A 431 -11.82 -16.04 -7.48
C VAL A 431 -10.92 -16.93 -8.34
N MET A 432 -9.82 -17.45 -7.77
CA MET A 432 -8.74 -18.09 -8.55
C MET A 432 -8.66 -19.60 -8.34
N ASN A 433 -8.40 -20.33 -9.44
CA ASN A 433 -7.96 -21.72 -9.36
C ASN A 433 -6.45 -21.76 -9.04
N SER A 434 -6.14 -22.08 -7.79
CA SER A 434 -4.80 -22.23 -7.20
C SER A 434 -3.91 -23.29 -7.89
N LEU A 435 -4.51 -24.24 -8.60
CA LEU A 435 -3.84 -25.41 -9.16
C LEU A 435 -3.61 -25.28 -10.67
N VAL A 436 -4.59 -24.80 -11.44
CA VAL A 436 -4.59 -24.86 -12.92
C VAL A 436 -4.32 -23.50 -13.58
N SER A 437 -4.31 -22.39 -12.84
CA SER A 437 -4.04 -21.07 -13.41
C SER A 437 -2.57 -20.89 -13.82
N GLU A 438 -2.29 -20.54 -15.09
CA GLU A 438 -0.94 -20.33 -15.67
C GLU A 438 -0.20 -19.09 -15.12
N THR A 439 -0.26 -18.83 -13.82
CA THR A 439 0.31 -17.62 -13.20
C THR A 439 1.81 -17.73 -12.90
N LYS A 440 2.60 -18.01 -13.94
CA LYS A 440 3.85 -17.26 -14.05
C LYS A 440 3.50 -15.77 -14.14
N VAL A 441 4.43 -14.88 -13.78
CA VAL A 441 4.27 -13.45 -14.06
C VAL A 441 4.28 -13.29 -15.59
N VAL A 442 3.09 -13.02 -16.16
CA VAL A 442 2.63 -13.13 -17.57
C VAL A 442 3.72 -13.43 -18.62
N THR A 443 3.65 -14.62 -19.24
CA THR A 443 4.73 -15.16 -20.10
C THR A 443 4.34 -15.39 -21.58
N ASN A 444 3.52 -14.53 -22.20
CA ASN A 444 3.39 -14.44 -23.67
C ASN A 444 2.57 -13.21 -24.14
N GLU A 445 2.76 -12.79 -25.40
CA GLU A 445 2.09 -11.61 -26.00
C GLU A 445 0.82 -11.90 -26.84
N LEU A 446 0.42 -13.17 -27.01
CA LEU A 446 -0.53 -13.57 -28.06
C LEU A 446 -1.78 -14.34 -27.56
N ILE A 447 -2.58 -13.72 -26.67
CA ILE A 447 -3.99 -14.10 -26.45
C ILE A 447 -4.85 -12.82 -26.36
N PRO A 448 -5.87 -12.62 -27.22
CA PRO A 448 -6.82 -11.53 -27.06
C PRO A 448 -7.87 -11.85 -25.99
N ASN A 449 -8.20 -10.87 -25.15
CA ASN A 449 -9.19 -11.02 -24.06
C ASN A 449 -10.57 -11.49 -24.56
N LEU A 450 -10.95 -12.71 -24.21
CA LEU A 450 -12.23 -13.34 -24.58
C LEU A 450 -13.28 -13.29 -23.46
N ILE A 451 -13.31 -12.21 -22.68
CA ILE A 451 -14.42 -11.88 -21.76
C ILE A 451 -14.87 -10.44 -22.02
N ALA A 452 -15.64 -10.26 -23.10
CA ALA A 452 -16.54 -9.12 -23.22
C ALA A 452 -17.91 -9.55 -22.65
N ALA A 453 -18.42 -8.83 -21.65
CA ALA A 453 -19.68 -9.18 -21.00
C ALA A 453 -20.87 -9.02 -21.96
N VAL A 454 -21.51 -10.13 -22.33
CA VAL A 454 -22.79 -10.12 -23.04
C VAL A 454 -23.92 -9.89 -22.03
N PRO A 455 -24.77 -8.86 -22.18
CA PRO A 455 -25.91 -8.65 -21.29
C PRO A 455 -26.93 -9.78 -21.44
N VAL A 456 -27.11 -10.60 -20.39
CA VAL A 456 -28.19 -11.58 -20.30
C VAL A 456 -29.34 -10.97 -19.49
N PRO A 457 -30.58 -10.92 -20.00
CA PRO A 457 -31.71 -10.37 -19.25
C PRO A 457 -32.08 -11.22 -18.03
N ILE A 458 -32.43 -10.57 -16.92
CA ILE A 458 -33.07 -11.22 -15.77
C ILE A 458 -34.56 -11.46 -16.13
N PRO A 459 -35.11 -12.67 -15.91
CA PRO A 459 -36.53 -12.93 -16.17
C PRO A 459 -37.44 -12.28 -15.11
N VAL A 460 -38.68 -12.01 -15.50
CA VAL A 460 -39.78 -11.59 -14.60
C VAL A 460 -40.80 -12.73 -14.57
N ASP A 461 -41.32 -13.05 -13.38
CA ASP A 461 -42.15 -14.23 -13.14
C ASP A 461 -43.51 -14.26 -13.89
N GLU A 462 -44.04 -15.47 -14.03
CA GLU A 462 -45.40 -15.77 -14.49
C GLU A 462 -46.44 -15.22 -13.48
N GLU A 463 -47.70 -14.88 -13.79
CA GLU A 463 -48.75 -15.55 -14.56
C GLU A 463 -49.84 -14.49 -14.96
N LYS A 464 -50.90 -14.71 -15.75
CA LYS A 464 -51.50 -15.87 -16.43
C LYS A 464 -52.24 -15.36 -17.70
N GLY A 465 -52.42 -16.21 -18.73
CA GLY A 465 -52.87 -15.80 -20.08
C GLY A 465 -54.25 -15.12 -20.22
N LYS A 466 -54.62 -14.63 -21.42
CA LYS A 466 -55.12 -15.51 -22.49
C LYS A 466 -55.14 -14.90 -23.92
N THR A 467 -54.45 -15.60 -24.85
CA THR A 467 -54.87 -16.01 -26.22
C THR A 467 -55.43 -15.02 -27.28
N ILE A 468 -54.84 -15.07 -28.50
CA ILE A 468 -55.51 -15.17 -29.85
C ILE A 468 -56.21 -13.88 -30.37
N THR A 469 -56.09 -13.36 -31.62
CA THR A 469 -55.51 -13.73 -32.94
C THR A 469 -55.22 -12.41 -33.74
N VAL A 470 -54.09 -12.18 -34.44
CA VAL A 470 -53.68 -12.59 -35.83
C VAL A 470 -54.16 -11.67 -37.00
N LEU A 471 -53.16 -11.18 -37.78
CA LEU A 471 -53.13 -10.62 -39.16
C LEU A 471 -53.69 -9.21 -39.55
N GLU A 472 -52.88 -8.55 -40.40
CA GLU A 472 -53.14 -7.69 -41.58
C GLU A 472 -54.19 -6.54 -41.55
N GLY A 473 -53.96 -5.36 -42.14
CA GLY A 473 -52.77 -4.82 -42.83
C GLY A 473 -53.06 -3.61 -43.75
N VAL A 474 -52.08 -3.23 -44.58
CA VAL A 474 -52.22 -2.53 -45.90
C VAL A 474 -52.46 -0.99 -46.00
N ILE A 475 -51.35 -0.24 -46.24
CA ILE A 475 -51.07 0.86 -47.24
C ILE A 475 -51.94 2.17 -47.34
N ILE A 476 -51.27 3.26 -47.82
CA ILE A 476 -51.74 4.50 -48.54
C ILE A 476 -52.00 5.75 -47.66
N LYS A 477 -51.10 6.75 -47.44
CA LYS A 477 -50.51 7.83 -48.31
C LYS A 477 -51.55 8.68 -49.12
N PRO A 478 -51.27 9.90 -49.64
CA PRO A 478 -50.25 10.92 -49.33
C PRO A 478 -50.74 12.41 -49.40
N GLU A 479 -49.78 13.37 -49.39
CA GLU A 479 -49.76 14.68 -50.10
C GLU A 479 -50.37 16.00 -49.55
N LYS A 480 -49.46 17.02 -49.45
CA LYS A 480 -49.54 18.44 -49.93
C LYS A 480 -50.56 19.44 -49.34
N ALA A 481 -50.36 20.77 -49.41
CA ALA A 481 -49.17 21.65 -49.50
C ALA A 481 -49.59 23.14 -49.35
N ASN A 482 -48.63 24.03 -48.99
CA ASN A 482 -48.74 25.52 -48.98
C ASN A 482 -49.74 26.13 -47.95
N GLY A 483 -49.62 27.39 -47.49
CA GLY A 483 -48.48 28.32 -47.57
C GLY A 483 -48.79 29.78 -47.13
N THR A 484 -47.81 30.42 -46.47
CA THR A 484 -47.52 31.89 -46.40
C THR A 484 -48.49 32.96 -45.82
N ARG A 485 -47.87 33.90 -45.07
CA ARG A 485 -48.20 35.35 -44.85
C ARG A 485 -49.27 35.82 -43.82
N ALA A 486 -48.77 36.19 -42.63
CA ALA A 486 -48.60 37.57 -42.12
C ALA A 486 -49.78 38.53 -41.75
N ALA A 487 -49.59 39.17 -40.57
CA ALA A 487 -49.78 40.60 -40.23
C ALA A 487 -51.07 41.14 -39.50
N THR A 488 -50.90 41.39 -38.19
CA THR A 488 -51.20 42.65 -37.45
C THR A 488 -52.64 43.25 -37.29
N SER A 489 -53.15 43.33 -36.04
CA SER A 489 -53.18 44.59 -35.21
C SER A 489 -54.46 44.87 -34.35
N LYS A 490 -54.26 45.68 -33.27
CA LYS A 490 -55.21 46.51 -32.47
C LYS A 490 -56.16 45.87 -31.43
N GLY A 491 -56.32 46.56 -30.28
CA GLY A 491 -57.40 46.36 -29.29
C GLY A 491 -57.02 46.71 -27.83
N VAL A 492 -57.29 47.94 -27.36
CA VAL A 492 -56.93 48.55 -26.04
C VAL A 492 -57.97 49.67 -25.78
N PRO A 493 -58.61 49.93 -24.60
CA PRO A 493 -57.96 50.40 -23.33
C PRO A 493 -58.73 50.19 -21.96
N MET A 494 -58.24 50.84 -20.86
CA MET A 494 -58.94 51.23 -19.58
C MET A 494 -59.24 50.14 -18.51
N LEU A 495 -59.23 50.37 -17.17
CA LEU A 495 -58.90 51.55 -16.30
C LEU A 495 -58.60 51.10 -14.83
N GLN A 496 -57.72 51.82 -14.11
CA GLN A 496 -57.63 52.12 -12.64
C GLN A 496 -57.82 51.00 -11.56
N ASP A 497 -57.27 51.05 -10.33
CA ASP A 497 -56.71 52.15 -9.49
C ASP A 497 -55.60 51.66 -8.51
N GLU A 498 -54.99 52.61 -7.76
CA GLU A 498 -54.01 52.45 -6.64
C GLU A 498 -54.65 53.06 -5.34
N PRO A 499 -54.06 53.12 -4.09
CA PRO A 499 -52.64 52.93 -3.70
C PRO A 499 -52.31 52.34 -2.27
N LYS A 500 -51.01 52.39 -1.89
CA LYS A 500 -50.42 52.87 -0.58
C LYS A 500 -49.93 51.96 0.59
N ASP A 501 -48.70 52.32 1.02
CA ASP A 501 -48.18 52.57 2.40
C ASP A 501 -47.81 51.46 3.45
N ASN A 502 -46.49 51.30 3.61
CA ASN A 502 -45.69 51.44 4.87
C ASN A 502 -45.49 50.32 5.94
N ASN A 503 -44.19 50.20 6.30
CA ASN A 503 -43.57 50.19 7.66
C ASN A 503 -43.10 48.90 8.40
N LEU A 504 -41.82 49.00 8.81
CA LEU A 504 -41.22 48.67 10.13
C LEU A 504 -41.03 47.22 10.64
N LYS A 505 -39.77 46.77 10.52
CA LYS A 505 -38.79 46.49 11.62
C LYS A 505 -38.89 45.25 12.57
N ASP A 506 -37.67 44.77 12.87
CA ASP A 506 -37.12 44.18 14.11
C ASP A 506 -37.36 42.70 14.53
N GLU A 507 -36.25 41.95 14.47
CA GLU A 507 -35.65 41.07 15.50
C GLU A 507 -36.35 39.81 16.08
N THR A 508 -35.69 38.65 15.87
CA THR A 508 -35.45 37.47 16.77
C THR A 508 -36.59 36.92 17.66
N VAL A 509 -36.78 35.59 17.80
CA VAL A 509 -35.88 34.61 18.48
C VAL A 509 -36.17 33.16 17.99
N MET A 510 -35.28 32.20 18.32
CA MET A 510 -35.29 30.77 17.94
C MET A 510 -36.34 29.88 18.67
N ASN A 511 -36.31 28.58 18.33
CA ASN A 511 -36.88 27.39 19.00
C ASN A 511 -38.36 27.05 18.65
N THR A 512 -38.77 25.77 18.45
CA THR A 512 -38.04 24.48 18.54
C THR A 512 -38.64 23.41 17.60
N ASP A 513 -37.90 22.33 17.37
CA ASP A 513 -38.20 21.02 16.74
C ASP A 513 -39.66 20.66 16.35
N SER A 514 -39.86 20.09 15.15
CA SER A 514 -39.91 18.60 14.99
C SER A 514 -40.30 18.09 13.57
N SER A 515 -39.44 17.20 13.03
CA SER A 515 -39.72 16.01 12.17
C SER A 515 -40.47 16.11 10.81
N ILE A 516 -40.49 14.95 10.10
CA ILE A 516 -41.31 14.54 8.94
C ILE A 516 -40.75 14.71 7.50
N SER A 517 -40.05 13.64 7.07
CA SER A 517 -40.17 12.84 5.82
C SER A 517 -40.13 13.39 4.37
N SER A 518 -39.60 12.50 3.52
CA SER A 518 -40.07 12.09 2.17
C SER A 518 -40.05 13.07 0.98
N GLU A 519 -39.27 12.67 -0.02
CA GLU A 519 -39.67 12.52 -1.44
C GLU A 519 -40.53 13.61 -2.11
N SER A 520 -39.99 14.26 -3.15
CA SER A 520 -40.25 13.82 -4.54
C SER A 520 -39.60 14.74 -5.59
N SER A 521 -39.23 14.16 -6.74
CA SER A 521 -38.95 14.92 -7.97
C SER A 521 -40.28 15.25 -8.68
N PRO A 522 -40.32 16.28 -9.54
CA PRO A 522 -40.08 15.96 -10.95
C PRO A 522 -39.27 17.00 -11.74
N SER A 523 -38.59 16.53 -12.78
CA SER A 523 -37.98 17.35 -13.83
C SER A 523 -38.93 17.54 -15.02
N PRO A 524 -38.77 18.64 -15.80
CA PRO A 524 -39.27 18.72 -17.17
C PRO A 524 -38.13 18.73 -18.22
N LEU A 525 -38.41 18.04 -19.32
CA LEU A 525 -37.56 17.66 -20.45
C LEU A 525 -36.93 18.80 -21.29
N GLU A 526 -36.05 18.36 -22.19
CA GLU A 526 -35.24 19.10 -23.18
C GLU A 526 -36.06 19.70 -24.36
N PRO A 527 -35.36 20.30 -25.34
CA PRO A 527 -35.48 19.74 -26.69
C PRO A 527 -34.14 19.51 -27.42
N MET A 528 -34.10 18.44 -28.23
CA MET A 528 -33.04 18.12 -29.21
C MET A 528 -33.38 18.74 -30.61
N ASP A 529 -32.70 18.55 -31.76
CA ASP A 529 -31.66 17.58 -32.20
C ASP A 529 -31.00 18.02 -33.54
N CYS A 530 -30.17 17.14 -34.15
CA CYS A 530 -29.85 16.99 -35.59
C CYS A 530 -28.80 17.94 -36.21
N ASN A 531 -27.97 17.57 -37.21
CA ASN A 531 -27.55 16.30 -37.88
C ASN A 531 -26.27 16.66 -38.74
N SER A 532 -25.43 15.83 -39.37
CA SER A 532 -25.33 14.37 -39.67
C SER A 532 -23.84 13.94 -39.80
N THR A 533 -23.57 12.63 -39.82
CA THR A 533 -22.35 12.03 -40.43
C THR A 533 -22.66 11.38 -41.79
N PRO A 534 -21.64 11.11 -42.63
CA PRO A 534 -21.72 10.10 -43.69
C PRO A 534 -20.72 8.95 -43.48
N ASN A 535 -21.10 7.72 -43.80
CA ASN A 535 -20.23 6.55 -43.77
C ASN A 535 -20.64 5.57 -44.89
N ILE A 536 -19.73 5.23 -45.82
CA ILE A 536 -20.00 4.34 -46.96
C ILE A 536 -18.76 3.48 -47.26
N SER A 537 -18.95 2.16 -47.35
CA SER A 537 -17.96 1.19 -47.83
C SER A 537 -18.24 0.76 -49.28
N PRO A 538 -17.24 0.19 -49.97
CA PRO A 538 -17.54 -0.94 -50.86
C PRO A 538 -16.54 -2.11 -50.70
N ALA A 539 -16.83 -3.26 -51.30
CA ALA A 539 -16.08 -4.50 -51.16
C ALA A 539 -15.61 -5.09 -52.52
N HIS A 540 -14.60 -5.98 -52.44
CA HIS A 540 -14.11 -6.97 -53.42
C HIS A 540 -13.82 -6.54 -54.89
N GLY A 541 -12.60 -6.84 -55.33
CA GLY A 541 -12.21 -6.93 -56.74
C GLY A 541 -10.89 -7.70 -56.90
N VAL A 542 -10.82 -8.65 -57.84
CA VAL A 542 -9.70 -9.60 -57.99
C VAL A 542 -8.85 -9.30 -59.22
N LYS A 543 -7.51 -9.32 -59.07
CA LYS A 543 -6.57 -9.86 -60.08
C LYS A 543 -5.20 -10.16 -59.47
N ALA A 544 -4.47 -11.08 -60.10
CA ALA A 544 -3.25 -11.69 -59.58
C ALA A 544 -2.04 -11.49 -60.51
N LEU A 545 -0.84 -11.74 -60.00
CA LEU A 545 0.33 -12.17 -60.78
C LEU A 545 1.31 -12.98 -59.91
N GLN A 546 2.19 -13.72 -60.58
CA GLN A 546 3.02 -14.82 -60.05
C GLN A 546 4.20 -14.33 -59.17
N GLY A 547 4.88 -15.18 -58.40
CA GLY A 547 4.85 -16.65 -58.39
C GLY A 547 5.39 -17.29 -57.10
N SER A 548 5.64 -18.61 -57.16
CA SER A 548 5.80 -19.52 -56.01
C SER A 548 7.24 -20.14 -55.95
N PRO A 549 7.56 -21.21 -55.18
CA PRO A 549 8.72 -21.17 -54.28
C PRO A 549 9.80 -22.22 -54.58
N GLU A 550 10.85 -22.27 -53.75
CA GLU A 550 11.67 -23.48 -53.54
C GLU A 550 11.92 -23.71 -52.04
N ASP A 551 12.07 -24.99 -51.66
CA ASP A 551 12.29 -25.47 -50.29
C ASP A 551 13.77 -25.40 -49.86
N VAL A 552 14.06 -25.74 -48.59
CA VAL A 552 14.90 -26.91 -48.21
C VAL A 552 14.97 -27.04 -46.68
N ALA A 553 15.16 -28.26 -46.18
CA ALA A 553 14.98 -28.63 -44.78
C ALA A 553 16.28 -28.68 -43.93
N MET A 554 16.07 -28.73 -42.60
CA MET A 554 16.81 -29.48 -41.57
C MET A 554 18.25 -29.99 -41.88
N THR A 555 19.19 -29.66 -40.99
CA THR A 555 20.15 -30.63 -40.44
C THR A 555 20.60 -30.23 -39.03
N GLU A 556 20.59 -31.19 -38.11
CA GLU A 556 21.33 -31.12 -36.83
C GLU A 556 22.80 -31.52 -37.06
N THR A 557 23.73 -31.09 -36.21
CA THR A 557 24.94 -31.89 -35.88
C THR A 557 25.46 -31.56 -34.48
N VAL A 558 25.99 -32.57 -33.79
CA VAL A 558 26.45 -32.53 -32.39
C VAL A 558 27.99 -32.56 -32.31
N SER A 559 28.59 -31.80 -31.39
CA SER A 559 29.84 -32.09 -30.63
C SER A 559 30.39 -30.78 -30.02
N SER A 560 30.87 -30.62 -28.77
CA SER A 560 31.46 -31.50 -27.73
C SER A 560 33.00 -31.63 -27.74
N SER A 561 33.69 -30.80 -26.94
CA SER A 561 34.89 -31.21 -26.16
C SER A 561 35.38 -30.09 -25.22
N SER A 562 35.69 -30.43 -23.98
CA SER A 562 36.40 -29.55 -23.04
C SER A 562 37.91 -29.52 -23.31
N GLY A 563 38.59 -28.42 -22.99
CA GLY A 563 40.05 -28.30 -22.97
C GLY A 563 40.49 -27.35 -21.86
N SER A 564 41.55 -27.71 -21.10
CA SER A 564 41.95 -27.02 -19.87
C SER A 564 43.33 -26.36 -19.98
N MET A 565 43.46 -25.21 -19.30
CA MET A 565 44.67 -24.52 -18.81
C MET A 565 46.05 -24.86 -19.41
N GLN A 566 46.79 -23.81 -19.75
CA GLN A 566 48.09 -23.58 -19.09
C GLN A 566 48.51 -22.10 -19.11
N VAL A 567 49.49 -21.76 -18.27
CA VAL A 567 50.01 -20.41 -18.04
C VAL A 567 51.49 -20.39 -18.35
N GLU A 568 51.95 -19.40 -19.12
CA GLU A 568 53.36 -19.00 -19.16
C GLU A 568 53.48 -17.48 -19.03
N SER A 569 54.56 -17.04 -18.37
CA SER A 569 54.86 -15.65 -18.02
C SER A 569 56.07 -15.15 -18.80
N ASN A 570 56.05 -13.89 -19.24
CA ASN A 570 57.26 -13.17 -19.68
C ASN A 570 57.17 -11.68 -19.34
N ASP A 571 58.33 -11.06 -19.13
CA ASP A 571 58.45 -9.78 -18.43
C ASP A 571 58.31 -8.51 -19.28
N VAL A 572 57.72 -7.51 -18.63
CA VAL A 572 58.02 -6.06 -18.70
C VAL A 572 58.53 -5.48 -20.03
N ASN A 573 57.69 -4.64 -20.64
CA ASN A 573 58.15 -3.32 -21.07
C ASN A 573 57.04 -2.27 -20.95
N GLN A 574 57.39 -1.05 -20.54
CA GLN A 574 56.42 0.03 -20.34
C GLN A 574 56.06 0.70 -21.67
N MET A 575 54.76 0.90 -21.90
CA MET A 575 54.26 2.10 -22.56
C MET A 575 53.12 2.67 -21.72
N ILE A 576 53.26 3.94 -21.34
CA ILE A 576 52.19 4.68 -20.66
C ILE A 576 51.19 5.08 -21.75
N VAL A 577 49.97 4.55 -21.64
CA VAL A 577 48.81 5.02 -22.40
C VAL A 577 47.83 5.59 -21.39
N GLU A 578 47.52 6.88 -21.51
CA GLU A 578 46.51 7.55 -20.69
C GLU A 578 45.11 7.12 -21.14
N ASN A 579 44.71 5.92 -20.73
CA ASN A 579 43.33 5.47 -20.89
C ASN A 579 42.43 6.27 -19.95
N ASN A 580 41.73 7.25 -20.52
CA ASN A 580 40.42 7.67 -20.03
C ASN A 580 39.44 6.49 -20.18
N GLU A 581 39.54 5.48 -19.32
CA GLU A 581 38.40 4.60 -19.07
C GLU A 581 37.27 5.49 -18.49
N PRO A 582 36.02 5.39 -18.98
CA PRO A 582 34.90 5.93 -18.22
C PRO A 582 34.90 5.27 -16.83
N PRO A 583 34.42 5.96 -15.77
CA PRO A 583 34.38 5.37 -14.44
C PRO A 583 33.71 4.01 -14.52
N ARG A 584 34.38 2.99 -13.97
CA ARG A 584 33.81 1.64 -13.86
C ARG A 584 32.45 1.79 -13.20
N LYS A 585 31.43 1.11 -13.74
CA LYS A 585 30.15 1.00 -13.03
C LYS A 585 30.46 0.48 -11.63
N ASP A 586 30.14 1.28 -10.61
CA ASP A 586 30.12 0.79 -9.24
C ASP A 586 29.25 -0.48 -9.19
N ASN A 587 29.65 -1.44 -8.35
CA ASN A 587 29.02 -2.77 -8.32
C ASN A 587 27.51 -2.63 -8.07
N ALA A 588 26.70 -2.80 -9.12
CA ALA A 588 25.25 -2.74 -9.07
C ALA A 588 24.60 -3.96 -8.39
N ASP A 589 25.43 -4.85 -7.82
CA ASP A 589 25.00 -6.00 -7.05
C ASP A 589 24.54 -5.55 -5.66
N LEU A 590 23.37 -6.04 -5.26
CA LEU A 590 22.80 -5.86 -3.93
C LEU A 590 23.80 -6.31 -2.84
N THR A 591 23.92 -5.56 -1.74
CA THR A 591 24.82 -5.92 -0.63
C THR A 591 24.08 -6.46 0.61
N TYR A 592 24.84 -6.94 1.60
CA TYR A 592 24.30 -7.32 2.91
C TYR A 592 23.69 -6.10 3.62
N GLU A 593 24.31 -4.94 3.50
CA GLU A 593 23.90 -3.67 4.10
C GLU A 593 22.61 -3.15 3.47
N ASP A 594 22.45 -3.28 2.15
CA ASP A 594 21.21 -2.94 1.45
C ASP A 594 20.03 -3.78 1.98
N LEU A 595 20.21 -5.11 2.08
CA LEU A 595 19.17 -5.98 2.63
C LEU A 595 18.94 -5.78 4.13
N ALA A 596 19.98 -5.46 4.91
CA ALA A 596 19.82 -5.14 6.33
C ALA A 596 19.02 -3.85 6.55
N LEU A 597 19.26 -2.81 5.74
CA LEU A 597 18.43 -1.61 5.69
C LEU A 597 17.00 -1.94 5.27
N PHE A 598 16.80 -2.78 4.25
CA PHE A 598 15.47 -3.18 3.81
C PHE A 598 14.68 -3.94 4.90
N CYS A 599 15.35 -4.84 5.64
CA CYS A 599 14.78 -5.54 6.79
C CYS A 599 14.43 -4.59 7.96
N ASP A 600 15.24 -3.56 8.23
CA ASP A 600 14.92 -2.56 9.27
C ASP A 600 13.74 -1.66 8.88
N LEU A 601 13.61 -1.32 7.59
CA LEU A 601 12.49 -0.53 7.06
C LEU A 601 11.15 -1.29 7.10
N PHE A 602 11.19 -2.62 6.99
CA PHE A 602 10.02 -3.50 6.91
C PHE A 602 10.11 -4.62 7.95
N TYR A 603 10.14 -4.25 9.23
CA TYR A 603 10.50 -5.15 10.32
C TYR A 603 9.36 -6.07 10.79
N LEU A 604 8.52 -5.66 11.75
CA LEU A 604 7.50 -6.51 12.40
C LEU A 604 6.14 -5.80 12.62
N PRO A 605 5.05 -6.53 12.98
CA PRO A 605 3.72 -5.94 13.15
C PRO A 605 3.60 -4.88 14.25
N PHE A 606 4.45 -4.94 15.28
CA PHE A 606 4.43 -4.07 16.47
C PHE A 606 5.77 -3.35 16.75
N GLU A 607 6.72 -3.42 15.82
CA GLU A 607 8.08 -2.93 16.01
C GLU A 607 8.67 -2.49 14.65
N HIS A 608 9.18 -1.25 14.58
CA HIS A 608 9.98 -0.77 13.45
C HIS A 608 11.45 -1.11 13.70
N GLY A 609 12.22 -1.41 12.65
CA GLY A 609 13.65 -1.72 12.80
C GLY A 609 14.49 -0.47 13.11
N ALA A 610 15.76 -0.69 13.48
CA ALA A 610 16.60 0.34 14.08
C ALA A 610 16.83 1.54 13.14
N GLN A 611 17.19 1.29 11.88
CA GLN A 611 17.35 2.35 10.87
C GLN A 611 16.01 3.02 10.50
N GLY A 612 14.88 2.33 10.63
CA GLY A 612 13.54 2.90 10.43
C GLY A 612 13.15 3.88 11.54
N LEU A 613 13.40 3.52 12.80
CA LEU A 613 13.25 4.43 13.94
C LEU A 613 14.20 5.62 13.85
N GLN A 614 15.45 5.39 13.42
CA GLN A 614 16.42 6.45 13.20
C GLN A 614 15.92 7.50 12.20
N LEU A 615 15.37 7.09 11.05
CA LEU A 615 14.77 7.99 10.06
C LEU A 615 13.63 8.86 10.64
N LEU A 616 12.73 8.26 11.44
CA LEU A 616 11.66 8.98 12.13
C LEU A 616 12.22 10.05 13.09
N HIS A 617 13.19 9.65 13.93
CA HIS A 617 13.76 10.51 14.96
C HIS A 617 14.62 11.65 14.38
N GLU A 618 15.46 11.39 13.37
CA GLU A 618 16.27 12.43 12.73
C GLU A 618 15.38 13.47 12.04
N PHE A 619 14.39 13.05 11.23
CA PHE A 619 13.48 14.02 10.59
C PHE A 619 12.69 14.84 11.60
N HIS A 620 12.16 14.21 12.66
CA HIS A 620 11.42 14.92 13.70
C HIS A 620 12.29 15.95 14.44
N TRP A 621 13.50 15.56 14.85
CA TRP A 621 14.44 16.47 15.53
C TRP A 621 14.84 17.63 14.63
N LEU A 622 15.14 17.37 13.35
CA LEU A 622 15.50 18.40 12.37
C LEU A 622 14.36 19.40 12.13
N LYS A 623 13.12 18.90 12.01
CA LYS A 623 11.91 19.74 11.88
C LYS A 623 11.70 20.62 13.12
N SER A 624 11.80 20.06 14.32
CA SER A 624 11.59 20.78 15.58
C SER A 624 12.67 21.84 15.86
N ASN A 625 13.94 21.54 15.51
CA ASN A 625 15.07 22.43 15.77
C ASN A 625 15.45 23.35 14.60
N ALA A 626 14.66 23.37 13.52
CA ALA A 626 14.90 24.21 12.33
C ALA A 626 15.02 25.72 12.62
N HIS A 627 14.46 26.19 13.73
CA HIS A 627 14.55 27.58 14.18
C HIS A 627 16.01 28.05 14.41
N VAL A 628 16.93 27.13 14.73
CA VAL A 628 18.37 27.38 14.87
C VAL A 628 18.99 27.89 13.57
N VAL A 629 18.61 27.31 12.42
CA VAL A 629 19.11 27.69 11.09
C VAL A 629 18.75 29.14 10.74
N ILE A 630 17.54 29.59 11.12
CA ILE A 630 17.11 30.98 10.94
C ILE A 630 18.06 31.92 11.71
N SER A 631 18.38 31.57 12.97
CA SER A 631 19.19 32.43 13.84
C SER A 631 20.62 32.62 13.32
N SER A 632 21.19 31.60 12.67
CA SER A 632 22.48 31.67 11.99
C SER A 632 22.45 32.66 10.83
N LYS A 633 21.51 32.50 9.89
CA LYS A 633 21.41 33.37 8.70
C LYS A 633 21.03 34.81 9.00
N GLN A 634 20.37 35.07 10.14
CA GLN A 634 20.11 36.44 10.61
C GLN A 634 21.33 37.12 11.26
N ARG A 635 22.38 36.37 11.60
CA ARG A 635 23.60 36.87 12.28
C ARG A 635 24.89 36.68 11.48
N ASP A 636 24.80 35.99 10.34
CA ASP A 636 25.93 35.49 9.55
C ASP A 636 26.93 34.63 10.38
N ASP A 637 26.40 33.95 11.39
CA ASP A 637 27.17 33.17 12.38
C ASP A 637 27.00 31.66 12.14
N THR A 638 27.97 31.07 11.44
CA THR A 638 28.09 29.61 11.24
C THR A 638 28.96 28.94 12.29
N SER A 639 29.34 29.65 13.36
CA SER A 639 30.22 29.15 14.43
C SER A 639 29.46 28.61 15.66
N ASN A 640 28.17 28.92 15.79
CA ASN A 640 27.31 28.34 16.83
C ASN A 640 27.26 26.80 16.73
N PRO A 641 27.64 26.04 17.78
CA PRO A 641 27.58 24.57 17.80
C PRO A 641 26.20 23.99 17.48
N GLU A 642 25.10 24.64 17.89
CA GLU A 642 23.73 24.16 17.63
C GLU A 642 23.43 24.11 16.11
N VAL A 643 23.98 25.07 15.37
CA VAL A 643 23.85 25.15 13.90
C VAL A 643 24.65 24.04 13.24
N GLN A 644 25.86 23.77 13.76
CA GLN A 644 26.74 22.72 13.26
C GLN A 644 26.15 21.32 13.55
N GLU A 645 25.52 21.11 14.70
CA GLU A 645 24.75 19.89 14.99
C GLU A 645 23.60 19.73 13.99
N TRP A 646 22.81 20.79 13.75
CA TRP A 646 21.67 20.71 12.83
C TRP A 646 22.10 20.31 11.41
N PHE A 647 23.17 20.91 10.87
CA PHE A 647 23.69 20.52 9.57
C PHE A 647 24.29 19.10 9.57
N THR A 648 25.04 18.71 10.62
CA THR A 648 25.58 17.35 10.76
C THR A 648 24.47 16.28 10.75
N ARG A 649 23.33 16.57 11.39
CA ARG A 649 22.17 15.67 11.42
C ARG A 649 21.38 15.70 10.11
N ALA A 650 21.33 16.84 9.42
CA ALA A 650 20.74 16.94 8.08
C ALA A 650 21.54 16.13 7.04
N ASP A 651 22.88 16.18 7.11
CA ASP A 651 23.76 15.38 6.27
C ASP A 651 23.57 13.88 6.55
N LYS A 652 23.49 13.47 7.82
CA LYS A 652 23.16 12.09 8.26
C LYS A 652 21.81 11.60 7.73
N LEU A 653 20.76 12.43 7.73
CA LEU A 653 19.47 12.09 7.10
C LEU A 653 19.61 11.95 5.57
N ASN A 654 20.45 12.79 4.95
CA ASN A 654 20.73 12.70 3.53
C ASN A 654 21.54 11.44 3.17
N GLU A 655 22.50 11.01 3.99
CA GLU A 655 23.20 9.72 3.85
C GLU A 655 22.23 8.53 3.92
N LEU A 656 21.33 8.51 4.91
CA LEU A 656 20.28 7.49 5.01
C LEU A 656 19.38 7.48 3.77
N THR A 657 19.02 8.65 3.24
CA THR A 657 18.25 8.76 1.98
C THR A 657 19.02 8.19 0.79
N LEU A 658 20.31 8.48 0.68
CA LEU A 658 21.18 7.95 -0.38
C LEU A 658 21.35 6.43 -0.27
N ALA A 659 21.40 5.87 0.94
CA ALA A 659 21.44 4.43 1.16
C ALA A 659 20.14 3.74 0.67
N VAL A 660 18.96 4.34 0.92
CA VAL A 660 17.68 3.82 0.40
C VAL A 660 17.59 3.95 -1.12
N ASN A 661 18.09 5.05 -1.69
CA ASN A 661 18.18 5.22 -3.16
C ASN A 661 19.08 4.15 -3.81
N ARG A 662 20.23 3.85 -3.20
CA ARG A 662 21.13 2.77 -3.66
C ARG A 662 20.46 1.40 -3.58
N LEU A 663 19.85 1.07 -2.44
CA LEU A 663 19.04 -0.16 -2.26
C LEU A 663 17.98 -0.29 -3.36
N PHE A 664 17.24 0.78 -3.68
CA PHE A 664 16.26 0.77 -4.77
C PHE A 664 16.91 0.48 -6.14
N GLN A 665 18.06 1.09 -6.46
CA GLN A 665 18.79 0.85 -7.71
C GLN A 665 19.35 -0.58 -7.81
N HIS A 666 19.92 -1.11 -6.72
CA HIS A 666 20.45 -2.47 -6.66
C HIS A 666 19.33 -3.53 -6.72
N LEU A 667 18.20 -3.31 -6.05
CA LEU A 667 17.05 -4.22 -6.13
C LEU A 667 16.44 -4.20 -7.54
N THR A 668 16.24 -3.01 -8.14
CA THR A 668 15.64 -2.89 -9.48
C THR A 668 16.51 -3.44 -10.61
N SER A 669 17.83 -3.56 -10.40
CA SER A 669 18.79 -4.15 -11.34
C SER A 669 19.08 -5.65 -11.11
N CYS A 670 18.56 -6.27 -10.04
CA CYS A 670 18.87 -7.67 -9.73
C CYS A 670 18.34 -8.68 -10.78
N ASN A 671 19.01 -9.85 -10.84
CA ASN A 671 18.74 -10.95 -11.79
C ASN A 671 17.45 -11.71 -11.46
N ASN A 672 17.05 -11.74 -10.19
CA ASN A 672 15.84 -12.45 -9.75
C ASN A 672 14.62 -11.53 -9.87
N ARG A 673 14.03 -11.49 -11.07
CA ARG A 673 12.89 -10.62 -11.36
C ARG A 673 11.65 -11.03 -10.56
N GLU A 674 11.45 -12.31 -10.21
CA GLU A 674 10.35 -12.72 -9.31
C GLU A 674 10.46 -12.00 -7.96
N ALA A 675 11.63 -12.06 -7.31
CA ALA A 675 11.85 -11.39 -6.03
C ALA A 675 11.72 -9.87 -6.14
N LEU A 676 12.16 -9.25 -7.23
CA LEU A 676 11.91 -7.83 -7.47
C LEU A 676 10.41 -7.52 -7.60
N TYR A 677 9.66 -8.26 -8.40
CA TYR A 677 8.24 -7.97 -8.66
C TYR A 677 7.40 -8.05 -7.38
N ASP A 678 7.66 -9.04 -6.51
CA ASP A 678 7.08 -9.16 -5.18
C ASP A 678 7.40 -7.92 -4.30
N LEU A 679 8.65 -7.47 -4.30
CA LEU A 679 9.15 -6.46 -3.35
C LEU A 679 9.07 -5.00 -3.84
N TYR A 680 9.00 -4.76 -5.15
CA TYR A 680 9.17 -3.44 -5.78
C TYR A 680 8.24 -2.37 -5.22
N SER A 681 6.96 -2.73 -5.08
CA SER A 681 5.92 -1.79 -4.61
C SER A 681 6.19 -1.22 -3.21
N TYR A 682 6.85 -1.99 -2.34
CA TYR A 682 7.20 -1.59 -0.98
C TYR A 682 8.42 -0.66 -0.96
N ILE A 683 9.51 -1.05 -1.65
CA ILE A 683 10.71 -0.20 -1.72
C ILE A 683 10.44 1.10 -2.47
N TRP A 684 9.63 1.08 -3.53
CA TRP A 684 9.30 2.26 -4.33
C TRP A 684 8.55 3.32 -3.51
N ASP A 685 7.54 2.94 -2.71
CA ASP A 685 6.78 3.90 -1.90
C ASP A 685 7.65 4.49 -0.76
N ILE A 686 8.42 3.66 -0.03
CA ILE A 686 9.22 4.16 1.09
C ILE A 686 10.45 4.97 0.65
N GLN A 687 11.14 4.58 -0.43
CA GLN A 687 12.22 5.37 -1.06
C GLN A 687 11.71 6.78 -1.42
N SER A 688 10.49 6.84 -1.95
CA SER A 688 9.85 8.08 -2.37
C SER A 688 9.47 8.97 -1.19
N VAL A 689 8.96 8.40 -0.10
CA VAL A 689 8.61 9.14 1.12
C VAL A 689 9.85 9.68 1.82
N ILE A 690 10.91 8.87 1.94
CA ILE A 690 12.18 9.30 2.56
C ILE A 690 12.83 10.41 1.72
N SER A 691 12.78 10.28 0.39
CA SER A 691 13.24 11.34 -0.52
C SER A 691 12.45 12.65 -0.34
N LEU A 692 11.11 12.58 -0.24
CA LEU A 692 10.23 13.73 0.01
C LEU A 692 10.56 14.44 1.35
N LEU A 693 10.79 13.66 2.42
CA LEU A 693 11.18 14.18 3.73
C LEU A 693 12.55 14.90 3.67
N ASN A 694 13.54 14.30 3.01
CA ASN A 694 14.85 14.93 2.78
C ASN A 694 14.72 16.20 1.92
N SER A 695 13.86 16.22 0.90
CA SER A 695 13.55 17.43 0.11
C SER A 695 12.99 18.57 0.97
N TYR A 696 12.15 18.26 1.97
CA TYR A 696 11.67 19.25 2.94
C TYR A 696 12.77 19.72 3.91
N VAL A 697 13.64 18.83 4.38
CA VAL A 697 14.80 19.23 5.21
C VAL A 697 15.80 20.10 4.42
N LYS A 698 16.02 19.83 3.14
CA LYS A 698 16.81 20.70 2.24
C LYS A 698 16.17 22.08 2.06
N TRP A 699 14.84 22.18 2.14
CA TRP A 699 14.16 23.47 2.23
C TRP A 699 14.36 24.15 3.59
N LEU A 700 14.32 23.42 4.72
CA LEU A 700 14.64 23.97 6.04
C LEU A 700 16.10 24.50 6.12
N ALA A 701 17.05 23.88 5.42
CA ALA A 701 18.43 24.38 5.29
C ALA A 701 18.52 25.77 4.59
N THR A 702 17.48 26.21 3.88
CA THR A 702 17.44 27.58 3.32
C THR A 702 17.26 28.65 4.39
N GLY A 703 16.66 28.34 5.55
CA GLY A 703 16.32 29.30 6.61
C GLY A 703 15.22 30.31 6.23
N GLN A 704 14.52 30.13 5.10
CA GLN A 704 13.55 31.09 4.56
C GLN A 704 12.11 30.78 5.02
N PHE A 705 11.89 30.86 6.34
CA PHE A 705 10.59 30.62 7.00
C PHE A 705 10.50 31.42 8.32
N PRO A 706 9.29 31.65 8.88
CA PRO A 706 9.12 32.45 10.09
C PRO A 706 9.79 31.83 11.33
N SER A 707 10.29 32.70 12.22
CA SER A 707 10.92 32.33 13.51
C SER A 707 10.02 31.52 14.46
N SER A 708 8.71 31.58 14.25
CA SER A 708 7.75 30.63 14.82
C SER A 708 7.14 29.85 13.66
N MET A 709 7.63 28.63 13.44
CA MET A 709 6.97 27.68 12.55
C MET A 709 5.78 27.08 13.31
N PRO A 710 4.53 27.32 12.89
CA PRO A 710 3.38 26.77 13.59
C PRO A 710 3.33 25.26 13.40
N SER A 711 3.17 24.51 14.50
CA SER A 711 2.96 23.05 14.46
C SER A 711 1.52 22.72 14.03
N TYR A 712 1.19 23.05 12.78
CA TYR A 712 -0.06 22.63 12.14
C TYR A 712 0.05 21.17 11.72
N THR A 713 -0.52 20.31 12.58
CA THR A 713 -0.81 18.89 12.36
C THR A 713 -2.21 18.63 12.94
N GLN A 714 -3.24 19.21 12.33
CA GLN A 714 -4.60 19.20 12.90
C GLN A 714 -5.25 17.82 12.74
N GLY A 715 -5.48 17.13 13.86
CA GLY A 715 -6.18 15.84 13.91
C GLY A 715 -5.32 14.61 13.60
N THR A 716 -4.13 14.78 13.02
CA THR A 716 -3.20 13.66 12.74
C THR A 716 -2.36 13.32 13.97
N PHE A 717 -2.61 12.15 14.56
CA PHE A 717 -1.66 11.52 15.48
C PHE A 717 -0.41 11.05 14.71
N THR A 718 0.75 11.14 15.36
CA THR A 718 2.07 10.81 14.78
C THR A 718 2.83 9.89 15.74
N TRP A 719 3.96 9.33 15.29
CA TRP A 719 4.87 8.55 16.15
C TRP A 719 5.25 9.24 17.47
N PHE A 720 5.34 10.58 17.45
CA PHE A 720 5.73 11.42 18.59
C PHE A 720 4.52 11.97 19.38
N SER A 721 3.29 11.58 19.02
CA SER A 721 2.09 11.91 19.77
C SER A 721 1.97 10.99 21.00
N ARG A 722 1.81 11.58 22.19
CA ARG A 722 1.69 10.86 23.48
C ARG A 722 0.69 9.71 23.39
N GLY A 723 1.14 8.48 23.69
CA GLY A 723 0.32 7.27 23.65
C GLY A 723 0.38 6.51 22.31
N TRP A 724 0.92 7.08 21.23
CA TRP A 724 0.99 6.40 19.92
C TRP A 724 2.06 5.31 19.91
N LYS A 725 3.32 5.63 20.24
CA LYS A 725 4.42 4.65 20.36
C LYS A 725 4.00 3.52 21.31
N GLU A 726 3.43 3.89 22.44
CA GLU A 726 3.02 2.97 23.50
C GLU A 726 1.89 2.02 23.03
N THR A 727 0.83 2.53 22.40
CA THR A 727 -0.29 1.69 21.93
C THR A 727 0.05 0.87 20.69
N PHE A 728 0.93 1.39 19.81
CA PHE A 728 1.48 0.62 18.68
C PHE A 728 2.35 -0.54 19.17
N MET A 729 3.27 -0.26 20.11
CA MET A 729 4.22 -1.26 20.59
C MET A 729 3.59 -2.24 21.57
N SER A 730 2.57 -1.90 22.37
CA SER A 730 2.10 -2.78 23.45
C SER A 730 1.58 -4.13 22.95
N GLY A 731 0.89 -4.12 21.81
CA GLY A 731 0.16 -5.28 21.27
C GLY A 731 -1.28 -5.40 21.78
N ASP A 732 -1.79 -4.43 22.56
CA ASP A 732 -3.17 -4.44 23.07
C ASP A 732 -4.21 -4.18 21.97
N GLN A 733 -3.82 -3.49 20.89
CA GLN A 733 -4.58 -3.38 19.64
C GLN A 733 -4.05 -4.37 18.59
N GLU A 734 -4.86 -4.72 17.59
CA GLU A 734 -4.42 -5.59 16.48
C GLU A 734 -3.73 -4.74 15.38
N PRO A 735 -2.73 -5.27 14.66
CA PRO A 735 -1.88 -4.47 13.75
C PRO A 735 -2.60 -3.66 12.67
N TRP A 736 -3.78 -4.09 12.22
CA TRP A 736 -4.59 -3.40 11.20
C TRP A 736 -5.24 -2.10 11.68
N VAL A 737 -5.16 -1.77 12.98
CA VAL A 737 -5.47 -0.43 13.51
C VAL A 737 -4.41 0.59 13.05
N PHE A 738 -3.15 0.17 12.97
CA PHE A 738 -2.01 1.01 12.63
C PHE A 738 -1.60 0.85 11.16
N ARG A 739 -2.52 1.25 10.26
CA ARG A 739 -2.36 1.07 8.81
C ARG A 739 -1.15 1.81 8.23
N GLY A 740 -0.49 1.15 7.28
CA GLY A 740 0.60 1.68 6.45
C GLY A 740 2.00 1.64 7.06
N GLY A 741 2.15 1.16 8.30
CA GLY A 741 3.45 0.96 8.96
C GLY A 741 4.37 2.18 8.94
N LEU A 742 5.69 1.94 8.86
CA LEU A 742 6.73 2.96 8.88
C LEU A 742 6.53 4.02 7.77
N THR A 743 6.16 3.61 6.56
CA THR A 743 5.89 4.53 5.44
C THR A 743 4.79 5.53 5.78
N ALA A 744 3.72 5.09 6.45
CA ALA A 744 2.64 5.98 6.88
C ALA A 744 3.02 6.83 8.11
N ASP A 745 3.80 6.30 9.07
CA ASP A 745 4.35 7.11 10.16
C ASP A 745 5.23 8.25 9.63
N LEU A 746 6.09 7.97 8.65
CA LEU A 746 6.92 8.94 7.94
C LEU A 746 6.08 9.97 7.16
N GLN A 747 5.05 9.53 6.39
CA GLN A 747 4.14 10.43 5.68
C GLN A 747 3.42 11.40 6.65
N ARG A 748 2.99 10.92 7.82
CA ARG A 748 2.31 11.73 8.86
C ARG A 748 3.20 12.81 9.50
N LEU A 749 4.52 12.84 9.24
CA LEU A 749 5.41 13.93 9.70
C LEU A 749 5.46 15.13 8.75
N MET A 750 4.98 15.01 7.50
CA MET A 750 4.90 16.13 6.55
C MET A 750 3.84 17.15 7.00
N PRO A 751 4.14 18.46 7.04
CA PRO A 751 3.17 19.49 7.43
C PRO A 751 2.25 19.85 6.26
N VAL A 752 1.28 18.98 5.95
CA VAL A 752 0.22 19.22 4.95
C VAL A 752 -1.08 18.67 5.54
N ASP A 753 -1.96 19.54 6.03
CA ASP A 753 -3.27 19.12 6.50
C ASP A 753 -4.13 18.71 5.28
N SER A 754 -5.05 17.76 5.44
CA SER A 754 -5.90 17.27 4.33
C SER A 754 -5.12 16.81 3.08
N GLY A 755 -3.87 16.36 3.22
CA GLY A 755 -2.98 15.96 2.12
C GLY A 755 -3.10 14.51 1.62
N ASN A 756 -4.02 13.71 2.17
CA ASN A 756 -4.05 12.24 1.98
C ASN A 756 -4.06 11.79 0.51
N ASP A 757 -4.79 12.49 -0.36
CA ASP A 757 -4.88 12.18 -1.79
C ASP A 757 -3.56 12.40 -2.54
N LEU A 758 -2.67 13.27 -2.04
CA LEU A 758 -1.32 13.45 -2.60
C LEU A 758 -0.41 12.25 -2.32
N PHE A 759 -0.71 11.47 -1.28
CA PHE A 759 -0.02 10.21 -0.94
C PHE A 759 -0.69 8.97 -1.54
N VAL A 760 -1.77 9.12 -2.31
CA VAL A 760 -2.37 8.05 -3.11
C VAL A 760 -1.70 8.01 -4.48
N TYR A 761 -0.90 6.96 -4.72
CA TYR A 761 -0.21 6.74 -5.98
C TYR A 761 -0.70 5.46 -6.67
N LYS A 762 -0.73 5.44 -8.00
CA LYS A 762 -0.68 4.18 -8.75
C LYS A 762 0.79 3.76 -8.83
N VAL A 763 1.10 2.53 -8.41
CA VAL A 763 2.43 1.92 -8.63
C VAL A 763 2.66 1.80 -10.15
N PRO A 764 3.88 2.06 -10.68
CA PRO A 764 4.22 1.79 -12.07
C PRO A 764 3.88 0.35 -12.49
N ASP A 765 3.29 0.20 -13.68
CA ASP A 765 2.87 -1.13 -14.17
C ASP A 765 4.05 -2.09 -14.35
N VAL A 766 5.26 -1.60 -14.57
CA VAL A 766 6.50 -2.39 -14.59
C VAL A 766 7.57 -1.72 -13.70
N PRO A 767 8.50 -2.49 -13.10
CA PRO A 767 9.57 -1.92 -12.28
C PRO A 767 10.46 -0.96 -13.09
N THR A 768 10.67 0.26 -12.58
CA THR A 768 11.59 1.24 -13.15
C THR A 768 12.74 1.50 -12.19
N SER A 769 13.96 1.69 -12.72
CA SER A 769 15.15 2.06 -11.92
C SER A 769 15.41 3.57 -11.91
N LYS A 770 14.50 4.38 -12.45
CA LYS A 770 14.69 5.83 -12.61
C LYS A 770 14.32 6.55 -11.32
N LEU A 771 15.30 7.24 -10.75
CA LEU A 771 15.13 8.12 -9.59
C LEU A 771 14.72 9.53 -10.04
N PHE A 772 13.91 10.20 -9.22
CA PHE A 772 13.58 11.61 -9.34
C PHE A 772 13.86 12.29 -8.00
N THR A 773 14.75 13.28 -8.00
CA THR A 773 15.13 14.03 -6.78
C THR A 773 14.45 15.39 -6.79
N ILE A 774 13.67 15.68 -5.74
CA ILE A 774 13.10 17.03 -5.53
C ILE A 774 14.06 17.82 -4.64
N ARG A 775 14.26 19.11 -4.95
CA ARG A 775 15.05 20.03 -4.11
C ARG A 775 14.60 21.48 -4.29
N PRO A 776 14.97 22.39 -3.37
CA PRO A 776 14.85 23.82 -3.62
C PRO A 776 15.55 24.26 -4.91
N TYR A 777 14.98 25.27 -5.54
CA TYR A 777 15.55 25.97 -6.68
C TYR A 777 16.86 26.69 -6.32
N LEU A 778 17.82 26.68 -7.23
CA LEU A 778 19.06 27.44 -7.16
C LEU A 778 19.17 28.34 -8.41
N PRO A 779 19.76 29.54 -8.35
CA PRO A 779 19.85 30.44 -9.52
C PRO A 779 20.51 29.82 -10.77
N LYS A 780 21.37 28.80 -10.59
CA LYS A 780 21.97 28.03 -11.70
C LYS A 780 20.97 27.17 -12.49
N ASP A 781 19.77 26.94 -11.95
CA ASP A 781 18.74 26.11 -12.59
C ASP A 781 17.85 26.93 -13.53
N GLU A 782 17.97 28.27 -13.54
CA GLU A 782 17.11 29.20 -14.28
C GLU A 782 16.94 28.80 -15.75
N GLU A 783 18.03 28.57 -16.48
CA GLU A 783 17.99 28.23 -17.91
C GLU A 783 17.27 26.88 -18.16
N GLN A 784 17.37 25.91 -17.24
CA GLN A 784 16.65 24.64 -17.35
C GLN A 784 15.16 24.81 -17.04
N VAL A 785 14.82 25.56 -15.98
CA VAL A 785 13.43 25.91 -15.63
C VAL A 785 12.76 26.69 -16.77
N TYR A 786 13.48 27.62 -17.39
CA TYR A 786 13.01 28.40 -18.53
C TYR A 786 12.83 27.52 -19.78
N ASN A 787 13.75 26.60 -20.07
CA ASN A 787 13.60 25.63 -21.16
C ASN A 787 12.34 24.77 -20.98
N ILE A 788 12.09 24.25 -19.77
CA ILE A 788 10.85 23.51 -19.45
C ILE A 788 9.62 24.42 -19.64
N SER A 789 9.62 25.61 -19.05
CA SER A 789 8.49 26.54 -19.10
C SER A 789 8.15 26.99 -20.53
N ASN A 790 9.17 27.24 -21.37
CA ASN A 790 9.02 27.50 -22.79
C ASN A 790 8.43 26.29 -23.54
N LYS A 791 8.90 25.07 -23.24
CA LYS A 791 8.37 23.84 -23.85
C LYS A 791 6.91 23.59 -23.47
N THR A 792 6.51 23.82 -22.22
CA THR A 792 5.18 23.47 -21.70
C THR A 792 4.19 24.65 -21.69
N CYS A 793 4.55 25.80 -22.27
CA CYS A 793 3.76 27.05 -22.22
C CYS A 793 2.37 26.98 -22.86
N LYS A 794 2.04 25.88 -23.55
CA LYS A 794 0.80 25.71 -24.33
C LYS A 794 0.03 24.48 -23.86
N ASP A 795 -0.90 24.71 -22.95
CA ASP A 795 -1.70 23.68 -22.27
C ASP A 795 -0.84 22.56 -21.64
N GLY A 796 0.35 22.86 -21.11
CA GLY A 796 1.24 21.89 -20.45
C GLY A 796 1.88 20.84 -21.38
N LEU A 797 1.59 20.85 -22.68
CA LEU A 797 2.12 19.91 -23.67
C LEU A 797 3.42 20.44 -24.29
N GLU A 798 4.34 19.54 -24.67
CA GLU A 798 5.62 19.95 -25.26
C GLU A 798 5.44 20.57 -26.66
N HIS A 799 5.79 21.85 -26.76
CA HIS A 799 5.73 22.66 -27.97
C HIS A 799 7.11 23.27 -28.26
N SER A 800 7.89 22.60 -29.10
CA SER A 800 9.14 23.17 -29.60
C SER A 800 8.86 24.21 -30.70
N VAL A 801 9.11 25.48 -30.39
CA VAL A 801 9.15 26.57 -31.37
C VAL A 801 10.53 27.21 -31.28
N ALA A 802 11.26 27.22 -32.39
CA ALA A 802 12.55 27.92 -32.47
C ALA A 802 12.31 29.44 -32.47
N LEU A 803 12.45 30.06 -31.29
CA LEU A 803 12.37 31.51 -31.12
C LEU A 803 13.72 32.18 -31.45
N PRO A 804 13.73 33.42 -31.97
CA PRO A 804 14.95 34.22 -32.08
C PRO A 804 15.68 34.35 -30.73
N PRO A 805 17.01 34.48 -30.70
CA PRO A 805 17.78 34.59 -29.45
C PRO A 805 17.30 35.70 -28.51
N GLU A 806 16.83 36.82 -29.07
CA GLU A 806 16.25 37.96 -28.34
C GLU A 806 14.91 37.64 -27.66
N LEU A 807 14.17 36.66 -28.18
CA LEU A 807 12.86 36.23 -27.69
C LEU A 807 12.91 34.88 -26.96
N LYS A 808 14.10 34.28 -26.78
CA LYS A 808 14.25 32.88 -26.33
C LYS A 808 13.58 32.56 -25.00
N ASN A 809 13.41 33.55 -24.13
CA ASN A 809 12.91 33.39 -22.76
C ASN A 809 11.46 33.89 -22.57
N ILE A 810 10.80 34.43 -23.60
CA ILE A 810 9.60 35.26 -23.43
C ILE A 810 8.40 34.56 -22.76
N HIS A 811 8.24 33.24 -22.94
CA HIS A 811 7.17 32.50 -22.26
C HIS A 811 7.54 32.23 -20.80
N ALA A 812 8.78 31.81 -20.53
CA ALA A 812 9.28 31.61 -19.17
C ALA A 812 9.29 32.90 -18.34
N ASP A 813 9.74 34.03 -18.91
CA ASP A 813 9.71 35.36 -18.28
C ASP A 813 8.29 35.80 -17.88
N ARG A 814 7.27 35.32 -18.59
CA ARG A 814 5.85 35.59 -18.30
C ARG A 814 5.22 34.61 -17.30
N ILE A 815 5.68 33.35 -17.28
CA ILE A 815 5.02 32.24 -16.59
C ILE A 815 5.67 31.93 -15.24
N VAL A 816 7.02 31.94 -15.18
CA VAL A 816 7.79 31.47 -14.01
C VAL A 816 8.83 32.48 -13.53
N GLY A 817 9.40 33.31 -14.42
CA GLY A 817 10.38 34.36 -14.10
C GLY A 817 10.08 35.19 -12.84
N PRO A 818 8.88 35.80 -12.68
CA PRO A 818 8.59 36.62 -11.50
C PRO A 818 8.55 35.79 -10.21
N TYR A 819 8.20 34.49 -10.26
CA TYR A 819 8.26 33.63 -9.09
C TYR A 819 9.71 33.36 -8.65
N LEU A 820 10.62 33.05 -9.59
CA LEU A 820 12.03 32.75 -9.27
C LEU A 820 12.76 33.97 -8.67
N ILE A 821 12.39 35.19 -9.08
CA ILE A 821 13.02 36.43 -8.61
C ILE A 821 12.36 36.96 -7.32
N ILE A 822 11.02 36.90 -7.21
CA ILE A 822 10.29 37.54 -6.11
C ILE A 822 10.07 36.61 -4.92
N HIS A 823 9.96 35.29 -5.16
CA HIS A 823 9.70 34.25 -4.15
C HIS A 823 10.51 32.95 -4.38
N PRO A 824 11.85 33.01 -4.50
CA PRO A 824 12.70 31.82 -4.66
C PRO A 824 12.56 30.81 -3.50
N GLU A 825 12.17 31.26 -2.30
CA GLU A 825 11.95 30.41 -1.13
C GLU A 825 10.78 29.42 -1.29
N PHE A 826 9.89 29.67 -2.25
CA PHE A 826 8.76 28.80 -2.63
C PHE A 826 8.95 28.20 -4.02
N CYS A 827 10.20 28.06 -4.48
CA CYS A 827 10.53 27.45 -5.77
C CYS A 827 11.27 26.12 -5.55
N PHE A 828 10.74 25.05 -6.14
CA PHE A 828 11.30 23.70 -6.14
C PHE A 828 11.51 23.22 -7.57
N VAL A 829 12.56 22.42 -7.76
CA VAL A 829 12.83 21.70 -9.00
C VAL A 829 12.81 20.20 -8.73
N VAL A 830 12.50 19.42 -9.77
CA VAL A 830 12.74 17.99 -9.79
C VAL A 830 13.72 17.65 -10.90
N GLU A 831 14.73 16.87 -10.56
CA GLU A 831 15.80 16.44 -11.46
C GLU A 831 15.90 14.91 -11.51
N ASP A 832 16.37 14.41 -12.65
CA ASP A 832 16.69 13.01 -12.88
C ASP A 832 18.20 12.83 -13.14
N ASP A 833 18.57 11.71 -13.76
CA ASP A 833 19.94 11.36 -14.14
C ASP A 833 20.55 12.26 -15.25
N VAL A 834 19.73 13.06 -15.94
CA VAL A 834 20.15 13.95 -17.05
C VAL A 834 20.11 15.43 -16.66
N GLY A 835 19.13 15.84 -15.86
CA GLY A 835 19.01 17.23 -15.40
C GLY A 835 17.64 17.57 -14.80
N VAL A 836 17.31 18.86 -14.74
CA VAL A 836 15.98 19.30 -14.27
C VAL A 836 14.93 18.94 -15.31
N VAL A 837 13.85 18.28 -14.88
CA VAL A 837 12.73 17.81 -15.72
C VAL A 837 11.37 18.37 -15.29
N GLY A 838 11.33 19.13 -14.20
CA GLY A 838 10.14 19.88 -13.80
C GLY A 838 10.42 20.91 -12.72
N TYR A 839 9.43 21.78 -12.49
CA TYR A 839 9.47 22.82 -11.46
C TYR A 839 8.08 23.00 -10.83
N ALA A 840 8.06 23.46 -9.59
CA ALA A 840 6.88 24.01 -8.94
C ALA A 840 7.27 25.25 -8.14
N CYS A 841 6.57 26.35 -8.40
CA CYS A 841 6.83 27.65 -7.81
C CYS A 841 5.53 28.21 -7.22
N ALA A 842 5.60 28.89 -6.08
CA ALA A 842 4.47 29.62 -5.53
C ALA A 842 4.83 31.05 -5.12
N ALA A 843 3.82 31.89 -5.00
CA ALA A 843 3.89 33.17 -4.33
C ALA A 843 2.95 33.15 -3.12
N SER A 844 3.47 33.56 -1.96
CA SER A 844 2.82 33.45 -0.65
C SER A 844 1.49 34.21 -0.56
N ASP A 845 1.47 35.45 -1.07
CA ASP A 845 0.30 36.33 -1.12
C ASP A 845 0.18 36.92 -2.53
N TYR A 846 -0.80 36.44 -3.31
CA TYR A 846 -0.99 36.82 -4.71
C TYR A 846 -1.14 38.34 -4.90
N LYS A 847 -1.86 39.03 -4.00
CA LYS A 847 -2.09 40.47 -4.13
C LYS A 847 -0.80 41.26 -3.90
N LYS A 848 0.02 40.86 -2.93
CA LYS A 848 1.36 41.44 -2.73
C LYS A 848 2.33 41.08 -3.87
N PHE A 849 2.23 39.87 -4.41
CA PHE A 849 3.04 39.40 -5.54
C PHE A 849 2.78 40.22 -6.80
N ARG A 850 1.52 40.42 -7.20
CA ARG A 850 1.16 41.25 -8.37
C ARG A 850 1.64 42.70 -8.25
N VAL A 851 1.57 43.31 -7.06
CA VAL A 851 2.12 44.66 -6.83
C VAL A 851 3.65 44.70 -6.98
N LYS A 852 4.37 43.68 -6.50
CA LYS A 852 5.83 43.57 -6.71
C LYS A 852 6.17 43.32 -8.19
N GLU A 853 5.42 42.47 -8.87
CA GLU A 853 5.58 42.18 -10.30
C GLU A 853 5.39 43.46 -11.14
N GLU A 854 4.29 44.20 -10.93
CA GLU A 854 4.00 45.47 -11.62
C GLU A 854 5.09 46.53 -11.39
N THR A 855 5.66 46.59 -10.18
CA THR A 855 6.63 47.63 -9.80
C THR A 855 8.10 47.29 -10.06
N ALA A 856 8.47 46.01 -10.14
CA ALA A 856 9.86 45.58 -10.30
C ALA A 856 10.12 44.71 -11.54
N TRP A 857 9.19 43.81 -11.92
CA TRP A 857 9.40 42.86 -13.03
C TRP A 857 8.90 43.40 -14.37
N ILE A 858 7.69 43.97 -14.41
CA ILE A 858 7.09 44.49 -15.65
C ILE A 858 7.90 45.61 -16.31
N PRO A 859 8.54 46.56 -15.58
CA PRO A 859 9.42 47.55 -16.21
C PRO A 859 10.61 46.90 -16.93
N GLU A 860 11.31 45.97 -16.27
CA GLU A 860 12.43 45.23 -16.84
C GLU A 860 11.98 44.43 -18.09
N MET A 861 10.83 43.75 -18.01
CA MET A 861 10.31 43.01 -19.16
C MET A 861 9.85 43.91 -20.32
N CYS A 862 9.42 45.15 -20.04
CA CYS A 862 9.11 46.13 -21.09
C CYS A 862 10.37 46.66 -21.80
N GLU A 863 11.49 46.78 -21.10
CA GLU A 863 12.80 47.13 -21.69
C GLU A 863 13.43 45.94 -22.43
N LYS A 864 13.35 44.74 -21.87
CA LYS A 864 13.82 43.46 -22.44
C LYS A 864 13.04 43.05 -23.70
N TYR A 865 11.74 43.35 -23.74
CA TYR A 865 10.85 43.05 -24.86
C TYR A 865 10.13 44.30 -25.40
N PRO A 866 10.81 45.19 -26.15
CA PRO A 866 10.17 46.36 -26.75
C PRO A 866 9.00 46.01 -27.66
N ALA A 867 7.95 46.85 -27.66
CA ALA A 867 6.69 46.57 -28.34
C ALA A 867 6.81 46.23 -29.84
N HIS A 868 7.81 46.80 -30.54
CA HIS A 868 8.05 46.56 -31.96
C HIS A 868 8.47 45.12 -32.27
N LEU A 869 9.04 44.36 -31.32
CA LEU A 869 9.37 42.94 -31.50
C LEU A 869 8.12 42.05 -31.65
N GLY A 870 6.92 42.59 -31.36
CA GLY A 870 5.65 41.92 -31.66
C GLY A 870 5.20 42.06 -33.11
N GLU A 871 5.73 43.01 -33.88
CA GLU A 871 5.26 43.31 -35.23
C GLU A 871 5.70 42.20 -36.21
N GLY A 872 4.74 41.46 -36.75
CA GLY A 872 5.00 40.26 -37.58
C GLY A 872 5.34 38.98 -36.81
N ALA A 873 5.48 39.03 -35.48
CA ALA A 873 5.68 37.85 -34.65
C ALA A 873 4.42 36.96 -34.57
N ASN A 874 4.56 35.74 -34.06
CA ASN A 874 3.41 34.84 -33.88
C ASN A 874 2.43 35.37 -32.79
N LYS A 875 1.17 34.93 -32.86
CA LYS A 875 0.09 35.40 -31.96
C LYS A 875 0.41 35.22 -30.47
N SER A 876 1.14 34.18 -30.09
CA SER A 876 1.49 33.92 -28.68
C SER A 876 2.60 34.85 -28.18
N ILE A 877 3.61 35.15 -29.01
CA ILE A 877 4.62 36.18 -28.74
C ILE A 877 3.94 37.56 -28.60
N GLN A 878 3.04 37.89 -29.52
CA GLN A 878 2.26 39.14 -29.47
C GLN A 878 1.42 39.25 -28.19
N GLU A 879 0.83 38.15 -27.73
CA GLU A 879 0.11 38.09 -26.45
C GLU A 879 1.04 38.22 -25.24
N CYS A 880 2.27 37.73 -25.28
CA CYS A 880 3.27 37.96 -24.23
C CYS A 880 3.76 39.41 -24.18
N ILE A 881 4.19 39.98 -25.32
CA ILE A 881 4.65 41.38 -25.38
C ILE A 881 3.50 42.34 -25.00
N SER A 882 2.30 42.11 -25.51
CA SER A 882 1.12 42.90 -25.15
C SER A 882 0.64 42.64 -23.71
N HIS A 883 1.09 41.59 -23.03
CA HIS A 883 0.81 41.38 -21.61
C HIS A 883 1.72 42.22 -20.72
N PHE A 884 3.02 42.34 -21.04
CA PHE A 884 3.93 43.25 -20.34
C PHE A 884 3.54 44.72 -20.58
N HIS A 885 3.48 45.17 -21.83
CA HIS A 885 3.20 46.58 -22.20
C HIS A 885 1.77 47.06 -21.89
N LYS A 886 0.87 46.17 -21.47
CA LYS A 886 -0.50 46.51 -21.04
C LYS A 886 -0.87 45.78 -19.73
N PHE A 887 0.13 45.52 -18.89
CA PHE A 887 -0.08 44.78 -17.65
C PHE A 887 -1.16 45.42 -16.78
N LYS A 888 -2.07 44.58 -16.31
CA LYS A 888 -3.14 44.87 -15.35
C LYS A 888 -3.45 43.56 -14.63
N ASP A 889 -3.63 43.60 -13.31
CA ASP A 889 -4.19 42.44 -12.60
C ASP A 889 -5.69 42.35 -12.86
N GLU A 890 -6.04 41.68 -13.96
CA GLU A 890 -7.43 41.42 -14.35
C GLU A 890 -8.04 40.19 -13.65
N VAL A 891 -7.35 39.62 -12.66
CA VAL A 891 -7.77 38.41 -11.93
C VAL A 891 -7.89 38.74 -10.44
N PHE A 892 -8.88 39.58 -10.09
CA PHE A 892 -9.13 39.97 -8.70
C PHE A 892 -9.78 38.82 -7.92
N PHE A 893 -8.95 37.87 -7.47
CA PHE A 893 -9.39 36.79 -6.60
C PHE A 893 -9.37 37.25 -5.13
N ASP A 894 -10.54 37.40 -4.52
CA ASP A 894 -10.68 37.80 -3.10
C ASP A 894 -10.89 36.64 -2.13
N GLY A 895 -10.65 35.40 -2.57
CA GLY A 895 -10.81 34.20 -1.74
C GLY A 895 -9.81 34.18 -0.58
N THR A 896 -10.28 34.63 0.58
CA THR A 896 -9.51 34.77 1.83
C THR A 896 -8.80 33.49 2.29
N THR A 897 -9.27 32.33 1.81
CA THR A 897 -8.78 30.96 2.06
C THR A 897 -7.66 30.51 1.12
N HIS A 898 -7.56 31.04 -0.10
CA HIS A 898 -6.62 30.57 -1.14
C HIS A 898 -5.67 31.70 -1.59
N ARG A 899 -4.97 32.32 -0.65
CA ARG A 899 -4.20 33.56 -0.88
C ARG A 899 -2.92 33.36 -1.70
N SER A 900 -2.31 32.18 -1.61
CA SER A 900 -1.11 31.86 -2.36
C SER A 900 -1.47 31.52 -3.81
N SER A 901 -0.56 31.78 -4.74
CA SER A 901 -0.70 31.32 -6.14
C SER A 901 0.43 30.36 -6.51
N LEU A 902 0.19 29.43 -7.44
CA LEU A 902 1.15 28.41 -7.83
C LEU A 902 1.24 28.23 -9.35
N VAL A 903 2.42 27.85 -9.81
CA VAL A 903 2.68 27.33 -11.16
C VAL A 903 3.54 26.07 -11.03
N CYS A 904 3.14 24.98 -11.68
CA CYS A 904 3.84 23.71 -11.69
C CYS A 904 3.87 23.14 -13.11
N SER A 905 5.00 22.56 -13.52
CA SER A 905 5.15 21.96 -14.84
C SER A 905 6.22 20.87 -14.85
N LEU A 906 6.04 19.89 -15.75
CA LEU A 906 6.92 18.74 -15.97
C LEU A 906 7.05 18.52 -17.47
N LEU A 907 8.22 18.05 -17.92
CA LEU A 907 8.38 17.54 -19.27
C LEU A 907 7.47 16.30 -19.48
N PRO A 908 6.76 16.16 -20.62
CA PRO A 908 5.91 15.00 -20.89
C PRO A 908 6.63 13.64 -20.93
N SER A 909 7.96 13.63 -20.90
CA SER A 909 8.78 12.42 -20.67
C SER A 909 8.68 11.86 -19.24
N VAL A 910 8.17 12.64 -18.27
CA VAL A 910 7.92 12.18 -16.90
C VAL A 910 6.55 11.50 -16.83
N LEU A 911 6.52 10.20 -17.13
CA LEU A 911 5.29 9.39 -17.14
C LEU A 911 4.77 9.04 -15.72
N ASP A 912 5.61 9.16 -14.70
CA ASP A 912 5.27 8.83 -13.31
C ASP A 912 4.47 9.97 -12.65
N GLN A 913 3.16 9.75 -12.51
CA GLN A 913 2.19 10.71 -11.93
C GLN A 913 2.39 10.93 -10.41
N SER A 914 3.22 10.14 -9.74
CA SER A 914 3.60 10.40 -8.34
C SER A 914 4.58 11.57 -8.21
N VAL A 915 5.40 11.83 -9.24
CA VAL A 915 6.41 12.90 -9.25
C VAL A 915 5.74 14.28 -9.13
N SER A 916 4.67 14.53 -9.89
CA SER A 916 3.88 15.77 -9.80
C SER A 916 3.24 15.94 -8.43
N LYS A 917 2.71 14.86 -7.83
CA LYS A 917 2.12 14.91 -6.49
C LYS A 917 3.16 15.29 -5.45
N ARG A 918 4.29 14.58 -5.41
CA ARG A 918 5.40 14.79 -4.45
C ARG A 918 6.01 16.18 -4.54
N LEU A 919 6.27 16.66 -5.76
CA LEU A 919 6.79 18.01 -6.01
C LEU A 919 5.85 19.09 -5.47
N VAL A 920 4.54 18.92 -5.68
CA VAL A 920 3.52 19.78 -5.08
C VAL A 920 3.45 19.61 -3.57
N THR A 921 3.54 18.40 -3.01
CA THR A 921 3.53 18.17 -1.55
C THR A 921 4.67 18.89 -0.82
N CYS A 922 5.90 18.93 -1.37
CA CYS A 922 6.98 19.75 -0.83
C CYS A 922 6.63 21.25 -0.83
N LEU A 923 6.07 21.76 -1.92
CA LEU A 923 5.68 23.15 -2.04
C LEU A 923 4.53 23.52 -1.09
N LEU A 924 3.49 22.70 -0.97
CA LEU A 924 2.42 22.91 -0.01
C LEU A 924 2.95 22.86 1.44
N ALA A 925 3.87 21.94 1.75
CA ALA A 925 4.52 21.88 3.06
C ALA A 925 5.31 23.15 3.40
N SER A 926 6.05 23.71 2.44
CA SER A 926 6.77 24.99 2.62
C SER A 926 5.82 26.18 2.85
N LEU A 927 4.68 26.22 2.15
CA LEU A 927 3.63 27.21 2.35
C LEU A 927 2.94 27.04 3.71
N ARG A 928 2.67 25.80 4.14
CA ARG A 928 2.07 25.48 5.43
C ARG A 928 2.95 25.95 6.59
N ALA A 929 4.24 25.65 6.52
CA ALA A 929 5.25 26.08 7.47
C ALA A 929 5.39 27.61 7.56
N ASN A 930 4.97 28.34 6.53
CA ASN A 930 4.90 29.80 6.50
C ASN A 930 3.53 30.38 6.91
N GLY A 931 2.58 29.54 7.34
CA GLY A 931 1.26 29.98 7.81
C GLY A 931 0.20 30.15 6.71
N PHE A 932 0.38 29.54 5.54
CA PHE A 932 -0.64 29.47 4.49
C PHE A 932 -1.45 28.17 4.58
N PHE A 933 -2.70 28.22 4.09
CA PHE A 933 -3.74 27.18 4.26
C PHE A 933 -4.44 26.82 2.94
N GLY A 934 -3.99 27.41 1.83
CA GLY A 934 -4.64 27.27 0.54
C GLY A 934 -3.99 28.08 -0.57
N VAL A 935 -3.99 27.49 -1.77
CA VAL A 935 -3.31 27.98 -2.95
C VAL A 935 -4.21 27.86 -4.17
N HIS A 936 -4.13 28.81 -5.09
CA HIS A 936 -4.86 28.77 -6.36
C HIS A 936 -3.93 28.74 -7.58
N VAL A 937 -4.48 28.30 -8.70
CA VAL A 937 -3.85 28.31 -10.02
C VAL A 937 -4.82 28.94 -11.01
N VAL A 938 -4.28 29.65 -12.00
CA VAL A 938 -5.05 30.38 -13.01
C VAL A 938 -4.64 29.90 -14.40
N MET A 939 -5.61 29.41 -15.18
CA MET A 939 -5.41 28.86 -16.53
C MET A 939 -6.50 29.38 -17.48
N ASN A 940 -6.35 29.21 -18.79
CA ASN A 940 -7.40 29.58 -19.73
C ASN A 940 -8.48 28.48 -19.78
N VAL A 941 -9.72 28.83 -20.15
CA VAL A 941 -10.84 27.87 -20.31
C VAL A 941 -10.53 26.79 -21.35
N THR A 942 -9.63 27.08 -22.29
CA THR A 942 -9.14 26.17 -23.35
C THR A 942 -8.15 25.12 -22.86
N ASP A 943 -7.57 25.28 -21.67
CA ASP A 943 -6.36 24.56 -21.26
C ASP A 943 -6.74 23.23 -20.59
N SER A 944 -7.23 22.32 -21.43
CA SER A 944 -7.85 21.04 -21.07
C SER A 944 -6.92 20.07 -20.35
N TYR A 945 -5.66 19.94 -20.79
CA TYR A 945 -4.66 19.08 -20.18
C TYR A 945 -4.20 19.66 -18.85
N THR A 946 -3.97 20.97 -18.80
CA THR A 946 -3.59 21.72 -17.59
C THR A 946 -4.67 21.59 -16.51
N ARG A 947 -5.94 21.70 -16.89
CA ARG A 947 -7.09 21.49 -16.01
C ARG A 947 -7.15 20.05 -15.47
N ALA A 948 -6.90 19.05 -16.33
CA ALA A 948 -6.85 17.65 -15.91
C ALA A 948 -5.65 17.34 -15.01
N PHE A 949 -4.49 17.96 -15.26
CA PHE A 949 -3.29 17.86 -14.44
C PHE A 949 -3.53 18.38 -13.02
N TYR A 950 -4.05 19.60 -12.87
CA TYR A 950 -4.38 20.14 -11.54
C TYR A 950 -5.53 19.39 -10.86
N GLY A 951 -6.50 18.87 -11.60
CA GLY A 951 -7.53 17.97 -11.06
C GLY A 951 -6.94 16.69 -10.41
N LYS A 952 -5.92 16.08 -11.04
CA LYS A 952 -5.18 14.93 -10.47
C LYS A 952 -4.32 15.29 -9.23
N LEU A 953 -4.07 16.57 -9.01
CA LEU A 953 -3.40 17.13 -7.84
C LEU A 953 -4.39 17.59 -6.75
N GLY A 954 -5.68 17.24 -6.88
CA GLY A 954 -6.74 17.56 -5.92
C GLY A 954 -7.16 19.03 -5.90
N PHE A 955 -6.88 19.79 -6.96
CA PHE A 955 -7.42 21.15 -7.11
C PHE A 955 -8.87 21.08 -7.63
N ALA A 956 -9.77 21.82 -6.99
CA ALA A 956 -11.16 21.97 -7.41
C ALA A 956 -11.39 23.34 -8.08
N ALA A 957 -12.36 23.45 -8.98
CA ALA A 957 -12.76 24.75 -9.52
C ALA A 957 -13.47 25.57 -8.44
N ILE A 958 -13.01 26.80 -8.20
CA ILE A 958 -13.71 27.73 -7.29
C ILE A 958 -14.85 28.38 -8.09
N ALA A 959 -16.06 28.37 -7.56
CA ALA A 959 -17.25 28.68 -8.32
C ALA A 959 -17.38 30.17 -8.71
N ASN A 960 -18.07 30.37 -9.85
CA ASN A 960 -18.72 31.61 -10.32
C ASN A 960 -17.92 32.77 -10.95
N GLU A 961 -16.59 32.72 -11.12
CA GLU A 961 -15.87 33.77 -11.87
C GLU A 961 -14.98 33.25 -13.01
N THR A 962 -15.59 32.96 -14.16
CA THR A 962 -14.88 32.79 -15.46
C THR A 962 -14.45 34.15 -16.02
N MET A 963 -13.51 34.81 -15.33
CA MET A 963 -12.99 36.12 -15.75
C MET A 963 -12.36 36.05 -17.15
N LYS A 964 -13.04 36.65 -18.14
CA LYS A 964 -12.56 36.84 -19.53
C LYS A 964 -11.96 35.59 -20.20
N GLY A 965 -12.54 34.42 -19.95
CA GLY A 965 -12.05 33.16 -20.53
C GLY A 965 -10.91 32.48 -19.75
N LYS A 966 -10.70 32.84 -18.49
CA LYS A 966 -9.87 32.10 -17.53
C LYS A 966 -10.70 31.27 -16.55
N ILE A 967 -10.07 30.30 -15.91
CA ILE A 967 -10.60 29.50 -14.78
C ILE A 967 -9.61 29.62 -13.62
N VAL A 968 -10.13 29.78 -12.40
CA VAL A 968 -9.38 29.64 -11.15
C VAL A 968 -9.69 28.28 -10.51
N MET A 969 -8.66 27.50 -10.21
CA MET A 969 -8.78 26.29 -9.42
C MET A 969 -8.01 26.44 -8.12
N GLY A 970 -8.52 25.92 -7.01
CA GLY A 970 -7.93 26.03 -5.68
C GLY A 970 -7.79 24.70 -4.97
N ARG A 971 -6.85 24.66 -4.03
CA ARG A 971 -6.67 23.59 -3.07
C ARG A 971 -6.38 24.18 -1.68
N THR A 972 -7.10 23.71 -0.66
CA THR A 972 -6.77 23.91 0.77
C THR A 972 -5.81 22.81 1.26
N PHE A 973 -4.95 23.14 2.23
CA PHE A 973 -3.95 22.24 2.80
C PHE A 973 -3.41 22.76 4.16
#